data_AF-A0A3D3CH23-F1
#
_entry.id   AF-A0A3D3CH23-F1
#
_cell.length_a   1.000
_cell.length_b   1.000
_cell.length_c   1.000
_cell.angle_alpha   90.00
_cell.angle_beta   90.00
_cell.angle_gamma   90.00
#
_symmetry.space_group_name_H-M   'P 1'
#
loop_
_entity.id
_entity.type
_entity.pdbx_description
1 polymer ?
#
loop_
_entity_poly.entity_id
_entity_poly.type
_entity_poly.pdbx_seq_one_letter_code
_entity_poly.pdbx_strand_id
1 'polypeptide(L)'
;MRKRIVLLCAMILLFTCPSAWAAQEYLVTGHVVPIYESPKAGTLAPKDGWKTVPEEDENVLTTVVYGNRLECSDAKGAAKWLEVFAEGGSLGFAEKRFFTPFPKHDAFDEPRSFWVSSDGVIPSLFPGERPLTEHDPFALPLGVTILVEGSAEKDGKSWLLCRFEGDLAQGGSDGFGGRYAWIRASDAVDLAKYEPDTSKVQEEWLPKTLSDTKRTALLAKGFSIDPTPLIPEWIVQDDMVDRYNTMTWQTPKFITADLPLHAFHLYFDRMLQKVEEEVLLPRTAELLTAMRLGLTSLREEMTGPSGKEAATLVEDYLDVAMFLLTNGGTELSDRGAGIATNIQEGGIARSPFTGAEQDYSLFAPRGHYTLNDDFKSYFRTTYLLGTPFPLDKPHGAAATLLLCRLLDLSDVQSAWRSLVDPVLYLVGSSNVNSWDDLNEVAKRYDLATLEDSAAMDRLMADLDKVAKESAIQRLPGKKFAVMPRRITFDAFIFDNLTSPAIGTPDKERKLPAPEDVMAILGSKSAGLETERYKETPGYEEKAGELVKQWPDYEKSTKGQNVYTSWLSLYDDYFEGSASKQFFAGTPQWDYKKLLTASGSMAELKHDTILYAEQSGAELGGPGGDWTPAPYALPFGRGYVEPEPKLFAGLAACARKIVTFLEPMFSDEYEHYRYNLTAFAAIMDRLSDMAGRAVSDTMIYDDFAELATFFLPSVLPEGIGEANAPETQHQIKMALVADVATDPGVGALHTAIGTPREISVYVNDRGGGARVATGYVFSYYSFVRPLSEGRMNDDQWKEIVYDEKRQDELEELRPAWYRQHLEP
;
A
#
# COMPACT_ATOMS: atom_id res chain seq x y z
N MET A 1 -35.67 43.25 2.53
CA MET A 1 -35.51 44.71 2.27
C MET A 1 -34.04 45.05 2.48
N ARG A 2 -33.34 45.95 1.77
CA ARG A 2 -33.50 46.80 0.55
C ARG A 2 -32.03 47.08 0.11
N LYS A 3 -31.60 47.24 -1.14
CA LYS A 3 -32.20 47.29 -2.50
C LYS A 3 -31.12 46.79 -3.49
N ARG A 4 -31.48 46.42 -4.74
CA ARG A 4 -30.52 46.12 -5.82
C ARG A 4 -29.76 47.37 -6.31
N ILE A 5 -28.51 47.18 -6.78
CA ILE A 5 -28.05 47.64 -8.09
C ILE A 5 -27.31 46.47 -8.77
N VAL A 6 -27.47 46.34 -10.09
CA VAL A 6 -26.69 45.47 -10.99
C VAL A 6 -26.32 46.32 -12.20
N LEU A 7 -25.04 46.32 -12.59
CA LEU A 7 -24.51 46.81 -13.88
C LEU A 7 -23.21 46.01 -14.10
N LEU A 8 -23.15 45.03 -15.01
CA LEU A 8 -23.13 45.15 -16.47
C LEU A 8 -21.84 45.83 -16.98
N CYS A 9 -20.72 45.09 -17.00
CA CYS A 9 -19.53 45.46 -17.76
C CYS A 9 -19.84 45.35 -19.25
N ALA A 10 -20.04 46.50 -19.91
CA ALA A 10 -20.26 46.56 -21.35
C ALA A 10 -18.93 46.44 -22.11
N MET A 11 -18.95 45.74 -23.25
CA MET A 11 -17.88 45.86 -24.25
C MET A 11 -17.75 47.32 -24.70
N ILE A 12 -16.56 47.91 -24.53
CA ILE A 12 -16.15 49.09 -25.29
C ILE A 12 -14.89 48.72 -26.06
N LEU A 13 -15.07 48.37 -27.33
CA LEU A 13 -14.00 48.29 -28.31
C LEU A 13 -13.46 49.69 -28.59
N LEU A 14 -12.29 50.02 -28.04
CA LEU A 14 -11.52 51.22 -28.37
C LEU A 14 -10.11 50.83 -28.84
N PHE A 15 -10.03 50.25 -30.04
CA PHE A 15 -8.81 50.31 -30.82
C PHE A 15 -8.52 51.76 -31.20
N THR A 16 -7.47 52.36 -30.62
CA THR A 16 -6.35 52.99 -31.35
C THR A 16 -5.37 53.68 -30.38
N CYS A 17 -4.28 52.98 -30.02
CA CYS A 17 -2.92 53.50 -30.14
C CYS A 17 -1.90 52.45 -29.68
N PRO A 18 -1.00 51.93 -30.54
CA PRO A 18 0.16 51.19 -30.09
C PRO A 18 1.19 52.19 -29.55
N SER A 19 1.10 52.55 -28.27
CA SER A 19 2.13 53.32 -27.58
C SER A 19 3.33 52.42 -27.28
N ALA A 20 4.07 52.05 -28.33
CA ALA A 20 5.34 51.36 -28.23
C ALA A 20 6.38 52.27 -27.57
N TRP A 21 6.34 52.35 -26.24
CA TRP A 21 7.50 52.74 -25.46
C TRP A 21 8.52 51.62 -25.60
N ALA A 22 9.79 51.97 -25.78
CA ALA A 22 10.87 51.00 -25.86
C ALA A 22 11.20 50.47 -24.46
N ALA A 23 10.29 49.66 -23.92
CA ALA A 23 10.61 48.78 -22.81
C ALA A 23 11.72 47.83 -23.25
N GLN A 24 12.75 47.74 -22.42
CA GLN A 24 13.89 46.86 -22.63
C GLN A 24 13.85 45.80 -21.52
N GLU A 25 14.20 44.57 -21.83
CA GLU A 25 14.36 43.53 -20.81
C GLU A 25 15.58 43.84 -19.93
N TYR A 26 15.38 43.76 -18.62
CA TYR A 26 16.44 43.80 -17.61
C TYR A 26 16.36 42.55 -16.74
N LEU A 27 17.51 42.10 -16.27
CA LEU A 27 17.63 41.14 -15.18
C LEU A 27 17.82 41.90 -13.86
N VAL A 28 17.07 41.53 -12.84
CA VAL A 28 17.30 41.98 -11.46
C VAL A 28 18.59 41.34 -10.94
N THR A 29 19.45 42.17 -10.34
CA THR A 29 20.74 41.77 -9.75
C THR A 29 20.96 42.33 -8.35
N GLY A 30 19.94 42.94 -7.73
CA GLY A 30 19.90 43.17 -6.29
C GLY A 30 19.30 41.95 -5.61
N HIS A 31 19.83 41.57 -4.44
CA HIS A 31 19.37 40.38 -3.71
C HIS A 31 17.86 40.47 -3.41
N VAL A 32 17.43 41.59 -2.82
CA VAL A 32 16.03 42.03 -2.75
C VAL A 32 15.95 43.48 -3.28
N VAL A 33 14.87 43.81 -4.00
CA VAL A 33 14.63 45.15 -4.55
C VAL A 33 13.15 45.52 -4.39
N PRO A 34 12.79 46.51 -3.55
CA PRO A 34 11.43 47.01 -3.46
C PRO A 34 11.02 47.80 -4.72
N ILE A 35 9.77 47.59 -5.13
CA ILE A 35 9.05 48.35 -6.16
C ILE A 35 8.13 49.35 -5.47
N TYR A 36 8.18 50.61 -5.87
CA TYR A 36 7.47 51.72 -5.23
C TYR A 36 6.38 52.34 -6.12
N GLU A 37 5.33 52.91 -5.51
CA GLU A 37 4.27 53.62 -6.26
C GLU A 37 4.81 54.82 -7.07
N SER A 38 5.84 55.52 -6.57
CA SER A 38 6.49 56.58 -7.34
C SER A 38 7.95 56.84 -6.96
N PRO A 39 8.77 57.41 -7.87
CA PRO A 39 10.16 57.81 -7.60
C PRO A 39 10.34 58.93 -6.55
N LYS A 40 9.24 59.47 -6.01
CA LYS A 40 9.22 60.48 -4.94
C LYS A 40 8.93 59.88 -3.57
N ALA A 41 8.19 58.77 -3.55
CA ALA A 41 7.88 58.03 -2.34
C ALA A 41 8.98 56.99 -2.03
N GLY A 42 9.64 56.46 -3.07
CA GLY A 42 10.63 55.40 -2.92
C GLY A 42 11.93 55.79 -2.23
N THR A 43 12.37 54.94 -1.30
CA THR A 43 13.64 55.04 -0.59
C THR A 43 14.78 54.45 -1.44
N LEU A 44 15.87 55.22 -1.61
CA LEU A 44 17.09 54.70 -2.26
C LEU A 44 17.85 53.77 -1.32
N ALA A 45 18.34 52.65 -1.84
CA ALA A 45 18.86 51.58 -1.00
C ALA A 45 20.19 51.93 -0.30
N PRO A 46 20.45 51.38 0.91
CA PRO A 46 21.74 51.48 1.60
C PRO A 46 22.93 51.10 0.70
N LYS A 47 24.13 51.59 1.01
CA LYS A 47 25.33 51.44 0.15
C LYS A 47 25.54 50.02 -0.39
N ASP A 48 25.37 49.02 0.48
CA ASP A 48 25.67 47.62 0.20
C ASP A 48 24.42 46.82 -0.24
N GLY A 49 23.32 47.51 -0.59
CA GLY A 49 22.05 46.94 -1.06
C GLY A 49 20.98 46.80 0.04
N TRP A 50 19.79 46.36 -0.36
CA TRP A 50 18.80 45.80 0.57
C TRP A 50 19.13 44.31 0.82
N LYS A 51 18.96 43.87 2.07
CA LYS A 51 19.13 42.45 2.46
C LYS A 51 17.79 41.74 2.73
N THR A 52 16.76 42.51 3.05
CA THR A 52 15.39 42.10 3.34
C THR A 52 14.45 43.16 2.75
N VAL A 53 13.15 42.88 2.78
CA VAL A 53 12.11 43.89 2.52
C VAL A 53 12.17 44.98 3.61
N PRO A 54 11.93 46.27 3.31
CA PRO A 54 11.76 47.30 4.33
C PRO A 54 10.38 47.16 5.01
N GLU A 55 10.33 46.51 6.17
CA GLU A 55 9.09 46.09 6.87
C GLU A 55 8.17 47.25 7.34
N GLU A 56 8.62 48.51 7.27
CA GLU A 56 7.89 49.71 7.72
C GLU A 56 7.61 50.74 6.58
N ASP A 57 7.93 50.45 5.32
CA ASP A 57 7.78 51.41 4.20
C ASP A 57 6.47 51.18 3.43
N GLU A 58 5.37 51.81 3.86
CA GLU A 58 4.01 51.73 3.28
C GLU A 58 3.94 52.04 1.75
N ASN A 59 5.01 52.58 1.16
CA ASN A 59 5.07 52.96 -0.25
C ASN A 59 5.53 51.82 -1.18
N VAL A 60 5.97 50.69 -0.61
CA VAL A 60 6.39 49.48 -1.35
C VAL A 60 5.15 48.73 -1.85
N LEU A 61 4.98 48.65 -3.17
CA LEU A 61 3.88 47.93 -3.82
C LEU A 61 4.13 46.41 -3.88
N THR A 62 5.38 46.02 -4.12
CA THR A 62 5.83 44.63 -4.20
C THR A 62 7.36 44.58 -4.14
N THR A 63 7.97 43.40 -4.21
CA THR A 63 9.42 43.23 -4.29
C THR A 63 9.82 42.29 -5.41
N VAL A 64 11.01 42.51 -5.97
CA VAL A 64 11.63 41.63 -6.97
C VAL A 64 13.04 41.26 -6.50
N VAL A 65 13.50 40.07 -6.85
CA VAL A 65 14.73 39.45 -6.35
C VAL A 65 15.69 39.14 -7.49
N TYR A 66 16.96 38.90 -7.15
CA TYR A 66 17.97 38.56 -8.14
C TYR A 66 17.53 37.38 -9.01
N GLY A 67 17.60 37.56 -10.33
CA GLY A 67 17.14 36.58 -11.31
C GLY A 67 15.80 36.86 -11.98
N ASN A 68 14.91 37.71 -11.44
CA ASN A 68 13.68 38.05 -12.16
C ASN A 68 14.02 38.81 -13.45
N ARG A 69 13.46 38.36 -14.59
CA ARG A 69 13.53 39.02 -15.90
C ARG A 69 12.27 39.85 -16.10
N LEU A 70 12.43 41.16 -16.28
CA LEU A 70 11.34 42.13 -16.29
C LEU A 70 11.52 43.14 -17.43
N GLU A 71 10.41 43.62 -17.98
CA GLU A 71 10.42 44.76 -18.89
C GLU A 71 10.59 46.05 -18.09
N CYS A 72 11.48 46.95 -18.51
CA CYS A 72 11.74 48.22 -17.82
C CYS A 72 11.97 49.38 -18.79
N SER A 73 11.69 50.61 -18.35
CA SER A 73 12.05 51.85 -19.06
C SER A 73 12.58 52.92 -18.10
N ASP A 74 13.29 53.93 -18.62
CA ASP A 74 13.82 55.01 -17.77
C ASP A 74 12.72 55.93 -17.22
N ALA A 75 12.63 56.02 -15.89
CA ALA A 75 11.57 56.77 -15.21
C ALA A 75 11.63 58.27 -15.55
N LYS A 76 10.56 58.80 -16.13
CA LYS A 76 10.53 60.16 -16.71
C LYS A 76 10.76 61.24 -15.64
N GLY A 77 11.94 61.89 -15.73
CA GLY A 77 12.37 62.94 -14.81
C GLY A 77 13.07 62.44 -13.53
N ALA A 78 13.28 61.13 -13.39
CA ALA A 78 13.82 60.50 -12.18
C ALA A 78 14.99 59.56 -12.49
N ALA A 79 16.11 60.09 -12.99
CA ALA A 79 17.24 59.36 -13.59
C ALA A 79 17.98 58.30 -12.73
N LYS A 80 17.57 58.06 -11.48
CA LYS A 80 18.01 56.93 -10.64
C LYS A 80 17.05 55.73 -10.67
N TRP A 81 15.89 55.88 -11.30
CA TRP A 81 14.77 54.95 -11.21
C TRP A 81 14.44 54.38 -12.59
N LEU A 82 14.06 53.10 -12.61
CA LEU A 82 13.33 52.50 -13.72
C LEU A 82 11.85 52.50 -13.38
N GLU A 83 11.02 52.62 -14.41
CA GLU A 83 9.64 52.14 -14.39
C GLU A 83 9.67 50.67 -14.83
N VAL A 84 9.08 49.80 -14.03
CA VAL A 84 9.06 48.33 -14.20
C VAL A 84 7.69 47.92 -14.70
N PHE A 85 7.62 46.98 -15.64
CA PHE A 85 6.38 46.52 -16.26
C PHE A 85 6.19 45.01 -16.10
N ALA A 86 4.94 44.61 -15.89
CA ALA A 86 4.48 43.22 -15.80
C ALA A 86 3.04 43.11 -16.34
N GLU A 87 2.69 41.99 -16.96
CA GLU A 87 1.33 41.71 -17.49
C GLU A 87 0.75 42.78 -18.45
N GLY A 88 1.61 43.60 -19.07
CA GLY A 88 1.21 44.73 -19.93
C GLY A 88 0.84 46.02 -19.17
N GLY A 89 1.02 46.05 -17.85
CA GLY A 89 0.86 47.23 -16.99
C GLY A 89 2.19 47.69 -16.37
N SER A 90 2.16 48.88 -15.75
CA SER A 90 3.27 49.38 -14.92
C SER A 90 3.15 48.79 -13.51
N LEU A 91 4.18 48.08 -13.07
CA LEU A 91 4.28 47.45 -11.74
C LEU A 91 4.73 48.47 -10.67
N GLY A 92 5.34 49.56 -11.09
CA GLY A 92 5.86 50.63 -10.24
C GLY A 92 7.32 50.98 -10.56
N PHE A 93 8.02 51.56 -9.58
CA PHE A 93 9.34 52.15 -9.79
C PHE A 93 10.41 51.55 -8.88
N ALA A 94 11.58 51.24 -9.43
CA ALA A 94 12.68 50.59 -8.72
C ALA A 94 14.03 51.27 -8.96
N GLU A 95 14.98 51.18 -8.01
CA GLU A 95 16.28 51.85 -8.16
C GLU A 95 17.13 51.17 -9.25
N LYS A 96 17.40 51.91 -10.33
CA LYS A 96 18.01 51.42 -11.58
C LYS A 96 19.32 50.65 -11.39
N ARG A 97 20.06 50.93 -10.31
CA ARG A 97 21.37 50.30 -10.03
C ARG A 97 21.29 48.79 -9.76
N PHE A 98 20.11 48.26 -9.45
CA PHE A 98 19.89 46.83 -9.23
C PHE A 98 19.40 46.08 -10.47
N PHE A 99 19.32 46.75 -11.62
CA PHE A 99 18.86 46.17 -12.88
C PHE A 99 19.99 46.25 -13.90
N THR A 100 20.31 45.14 -14.54
CA THR A 100 21.29 45.08 -15.64
C THR A 100 20.56 44.67 -16.92
N PRO A 101 20.79 45.31 -18.08
CA PRO A 101 20.15 44.92 -19.34
C PRO A 101 20.29 43.42 -19.63
N PHE A 102 19.21 42.78 -20.05
CA PHE A 102 19.20 41.34 -20.31
C PHE A 102 20.11 40.99 -21.52
N PRO A 103 20.89 39.90 -21.48
CA PRO A 103 21.75 39.51 -22.59
C PRO A 103 20.99 39.23 -23.89
N LYS A 104 21.57 39.65 -25.02
CA LYS A 104 21.17 39.13 -26.32
C LYS A 104 21.50 37.64 -26.40
N HIS A 105 20.57 36.88 -26.94
CA HIS A 105 20.63 35.43 -27.02
C HIS A 105 19.78 34.94 -28.20
N ASP A 106 20.06 33.73 -28.66
CA ASP A 106 19.26 33.02 -29.65
C ASP A 106 18.18 32.23 -28.91
N ALA A 107 16.95 32.73 -28.91
CA ALA A 107 15.80 32.06 -28.30
C ALA A 107 15.38 30.82 -29.11
N PHE A 108 14.82 29.82 -28.43
CA PHE A 108 14.15 28.69 -29.06
C PHE A 108 12.66 29.02 -29.29
N ASP A 109 12.05 28.43 -30.32
CA ASP A 109 10.63 28.65 -30.63
C ASP A 109 9.70 28.21 -29.49
N GLU A 110 10.11 27.16 -28.75
CA GLU A 110 9.51 26.69 -27.50
C GLU A 110 10.63 26.29 -26.51
N PRO A 111 10.44 26.45 -25.18
CA PRO A 111 11.41 26.03 -24.17
C PRO A 111 11.68 24.51 -24.21
N ARG A 112 12.93 24.11 -23.99
CA ARG A 112 13.36 22.69 -24.09
C ARG A 112 13.84 22.16 -22.74
N SER A 113 13.60 20.88 -22.48
CA SER A 113 14.14 20.20 -21.28
C SER A 113 15.61 19.81 -21.50
N PHE A 114 16.49 20.22 -20.58
CA PHE A 114 17.90 19.85 -20.56
C PHE A 114 18.25 19.15 -19.24
N TRP A 115 18.77 17.93 -19.33
CA TRP A 115 19.23 17.14 -18.19
C TRP A 115 20.65 17.55 -17.79
N VAL A 116 20.89 17.83 -16.51
CA VAL A 116 22.18 18.27 -15.97
C VAL A 116 23.11 17.07 -15.81
N SER A 117 24.17 17.04 -16.62
CA SER A 117 25.13 15.94 -16.75
C SER A 117 26.47 16.19 -16.05
N SER A 118 26.66 17.38 -15.46
CA SER A 118 27.78 17.74 -14.58
C SER A 118 27.28 17.86 -13.14
N ASP A 119 28.11 17.46 -12.17
CA ASP A 119 27.79 17.53 -10.75
C ASP A 119 28.28 18.85 -10.11
N GLY A 120 27.42 19.50 -9.32
CA GLY A 120 27.72 20.77 -8.64
C GLY A 120 27.76 21.98 -9.56
N VAL A 121 26.87 22.06 -10.56
CA VAL A 121 26.87 23.14 -11.56
C VAL A 121 26.30 24.42 -10.97
N ILE A 122 27.15 25.41 -10.72
CA ILE A 122 26.76 26.74 -10.23
C ILE A 122 26.31 27.60 -11.43
N PRO A 123 25.03 28.01 -11.54
CA PRO A 123 24.59 28.93 -12.59
C PRO A 123 25.06 30.37 -12.33
N SER A 124 24.90 31.23 -13.32
CA SER A 124 25.35 32.63 -13.30
C SER A 124 24.30 33.57 -13.86
N LEU A 125 24.12 34.77 -13.29
CA LEU A 125 23.10 35.73 -13.76
C LEU A 125 23.35 36.18 -15.20
N PHE A 126 24.61 36.18 -15.63
CA PHE A 126 25.01 36.46 -17.01
C PHE A 126 25.99 35.37 -17.47
N PRO A 127 26.14 35.08 -18.78
CA PRO A 127 27.07 34.06 -19.27
C PRO A 127 28.49 34.20 -18.67
N GLY A 128 28.83 33.31 -17.74
CA GLY A 128 30.11 33.28 -17.03
C GLY A 128 30.37 34.40 -16.01
N GLU A 129 29.36 35.19 -15.63
CA GLU A 129 29.50 36.35 -14.72
C GLU A 129 28.38 36.40 -13.67
N ARG A 130 28.77 36.76 -12.44
CA ARG A 130 27.92 36.74 -11.24
C ARG A 130 27.28 35.37 -10.97
N PRO A 131 28.07 34.36 -10.56
CA PRO A 131 27.52 33.08 -10.11
C PRO A 131 26.51 33.28 -8.98
N LEU A 132 25.46 32.45 -8.91
CA LEU A 132 24.38 32.62 -7.92
C LEU A 132 24.87 32.55 -6.47
N THR A 133 26.03 31.94 -6.23
CA THR A 133 26.79 31.96 -4.96
C THR A 133 27.28 33.33 -4.49
N GLU A 134 27.15 34.39 -5.30
CA GLU A 134 27.28 35.79 -4.83
C GLU A 134 26.07 36.25 -3.99
N HIS A 135 24.95 35.53 -4.06
CA HIS A 135 23.71 35.81 -3.33
C HIS A 135 23.39 34.71 -2.31
N ASP A 136 23.27 33.45 -2.76
CA ASP A 136 22.86 32.31 -1.93
C ASP A 136 23.63 31.04 -2.32
N PRO A 137 23.84 30.07 -1.40
CA PRO A 137 24.59 28.85 -1.66
C PRO A 137 23.82 27.86 -2.56
N PHE A 138 23.79 28.14 -3.86
CA PHE A 138 23.03 27.39 -4.86
C PHE A 138 23.91 26.74 -5.93
N ALA A 139 23.64 25.46 -6.23
CA ALA A 139 24.18 24.72 -7.36
C ALA A 139 23.15 23.67 -7.83
N LEU A 140 23.14 23.37 -9.14
CA LEU A 140 22.34 22.29 -9.71
C LEU A 140 23.02 20.93 -9.42
N PRO A 141 22.29 19.94 -8.87
CA PRO A 141 22.73 18.56 -8.77
C PRO A 141 22.83 17.87 -10.13
N LEU A 142 23.74 16.90 -10.24
CA LEU A 142 23.71 15.88 -11.28
C LEU A 142 22.36 15.15 -11.26
N GLY A 143 21.74 14.92 -12.43
CA GLY A 143 20.47 14.21 -12.52
C GLY A 143 19.22 15.10 -12.63
N VAL A 144 19.30 16.37 -12.25
CA VAL A 144 18.17 17.32 -12.34
C VAL A 144 17.93 17.73 -13.78
N THR A 145 16.66 17.97 -14.16
CA THR A 145 16.32 18.55 -15.47
C THR A 145 15.82 19.98 -15.31
N ILE A 146 16.36 20.88 -16.13
CA ILE A 146 16.01 22.30 -16.22
C ILE A 146 15.25 22.59 -17.53
N LEU A 147 14.45 23.66 -17.55
CA LEU A 147 13.90 24.22 -18.79
C LEU A 147 14.86 25.30 -19.33
N VAL A 148 15.07 25.30 -20.65
CA VAL A 148 15.98 26.22 -21.35
C VAL A 148 15.23 26.95 -22.45
N GLU A 149 15.23 28.29 -22.42
CA GLU A 149 14.53 29.13 -23.41
C GLU A 149 15.41 29.54 -24.60
N GLY A 150 16.73 29.34 -24.53
CA GLY A 150 17.64 29.72 -25.60
C GLY A 150 19.12 29.53 -25.26
N SER A 151 20.00 30.04 -26.12
CA SER A 151 21.45 29.91 -25.99
C SER A 151 22.21 31.19 -26.37
N ALA A 152 23.45 31.34 -25.91
CA ALA A 152 24.33 32.44 -26.29
C ALA A 152 25.81 32.01 -26.33
N GLU A 153 26.56 32.48 -27.34
CA GLU A 153 28.02 32.32 -27.42
C GLU A 153 28.74 33.49 -26.74
N LYS A 154 29.65 33.19 -25.81
CA LYS A 154 30.51 34.19 -25.16
C LYS A 154 31.87 33.60 -24.78
N ASP A 155 32.94 34.34 -25.05
CA ASP A 155 34.33 33.97 -24.75
C ASP A 155 34.75 32.58 -25.27
N GLY A 156 34.21 32.20 -26.44
CA GLY A 156 34.45 30.90 -27.08
C GLY A 156 33.74 29.72 -26.40
N LYS A 157 32.68 29.99 -25.63
CA LYS A 157 31.86 29.00 -24.94
C LYS A 157 30.38 29.24 -25.21
N SER A 158 29.65 28.14 -25.38
CA SER A 158 28.20 28.13 -25.49
C SER A 158 27.54 28.09 -24.10
N TRP A 159 26.52 28.90 -23.90
CA TRP A 159 25.76 29.02 -22.65
C TRP A 159 24.27 28.81 -22.90
N LEU A 160 23.58 28.20 -21.93
CA LEU A 160 22.15 27.91 -21.98
C LEU A 160 21.39 28.85 -21.04
N LEU A 161 20.33 29.48 -21.54
CA LEU A 161 19.43 30.32 -20.76
C LEU A 161 18.43 29.44 -20.02
N CYS A 162 18.73 29.17 -18.74
CA CYS A 162 17.93 28.32 -17.88
C CYS A 162 16.81 29.15 -17.23
N ARG A 163 15.59 28.62 -17.26
CA ARG A 163 14.43 29.14 -16.55
C ARG A 163 14.15 28.30 -15.31
N PHE A 164 13.90 28.99 -14.22
CA PHE A 164 13.50 28.45 -12.93
C PHE A 164 12.11 29.00 -12.61
N GLU A 165 11.28 28.16 -12.00
CA GLU A 165 9.96 28.57 -11.52
C GLU A 165 10.13 29.54 -10.33
N GLY A 166 9.11 30.34 -10.05
CA GLY A 166 9.13 31.32 -8.95
C GLY A 166 9.17 30.63 -7.58
N ASP A 167 9.21 31.43 -6.51
CA ASP A 167 9.33 30.97 -5.12
C ASP A 167 8.07 30.20 -4.64
N LEU A 168 7.89 28.96 -5.10
CA LEU A 168 6.76 28.04 -4.85
C LEU A 168 6.62 27.57 -3.38
N ALA A 169 7.38 28.15 -2.45
CA ALA A 169 7.52 27.66 -1.07
C ALA A 169 6.20 27.62 -0.28
N GLN A 170 5.27 28.56 -0.53
CA GLN A 170 3.89 28.48 -0.04
C GLN A 170 2.91 29.23 -0.95
N GLY A 171 2.12 28.48 -1.76
CA GLY A 171 0.72 28.77 -2.14
C GLY A 171 0.27 30.14 -2.71
N GLY A 172 1.14 31.13 -2.88
CA GLY A 172 0.81 32.51 -3.24
C GLY A 172 1.16 32.87 -4.69
N SER A 173 0.37 33.77 -5.27
CA SER A 173 0.50 34.24 -6.66
C SER A 173 1.63 35.24 -6.93
N ASP A 174 2.39 35.62 -5.90
CA ASP A 174 2.89 36.99 -5.78
C ASP A 174 4.36 37.16 -6.25
N GLY A 175 4.96 36.09 -6.78
CA GLY A 175 6.30 36.10 -7.38
C GLY A 175 6.30 36.63 -8.81
N PHE A 176 6.55 37.94 -8.98
CA PHE A 176 6.55 38.60 -10.29
C PHE A 176 7.68 38.12 -11.24
N GLY A 177 7.35 37.13 -12.06
CA GLY A 177 8.15 36.66 -13.19
C GLY A 177 9.16 35.56 -12.85
N GLY A 178 9.34 34.61 -13.77
CA GLY A 178 10.30 33.51 -13.61
C GLY A 178 11.74 34.01 -13.36
N ARG A 179 12.54 33.17 -12.69
CA ARG A 179 13.95 33.47 -12.40
C ARG A 179 14.84 32.83 -13.45
N TYR A 180 15.88 33.55 -13.90
CA TYR A 180 16.71 33.14 -15.03
C TYR A 180 18.20 33.13 -14.67
N ALA A 181 18.92 32.11 -15.12
CA ALA A 181 20.37 32.04 -14.98
C ALA A 181 21.00 31.22 -16.12
N TRP A 182 22.33 31.26 -16.21
CA TRP A 182 23.12 30.70 -17.30
C TRP A 182 24.06 29.60 -16.79
N ILE A 183 24.03 28.45 -17.46
CA ILE A 183 25.04 27.39 -17.34
C ILE A 183 25.79 27.21 -18.67
N ARG A 184 26.91 26.51 -18.67
CA ARG A 184 27.62 26.15 -19.91
C ARG A 184 26.86 25.01 -20.60
N ALA A 185 26.75 25.04 -21.92
CA ALA A 185 26.11 23.95 -22.68
C ALA A 185 26.86 22.61 -22.59
N SER A 186 28.09 22.60 -22.08
CA SER A 186 28.85 21.37 -21.79
C SER A 186 28.46 20.67 -20.49
N ASP A 187 27.64 21.29 -19.65
CA ASP A 187 27.22 20.77 -18.34
C ASP A 187 25.82 20.12 -18.36
N ALA A 188 25.14 20.11 -19.51
CA ALA A 188 23.80 19.56 -19.67
C ALA A 188 23.55 19.02 -21.09
N VAL A 189 22.56 18.14 -21.23
CA VAL A 189 22.19 17.44 -22.48
C VAL A 189 20.75 17.79 -22.87
N ASP A 190 20.55 18.11 -24.15
CA ASP A 190 19.23 18.37 -24.76
C ASP A 190 18.42 17.06 -24.85
N LEU A 191 17.38 16.92 -24.00
CA LEU A 191 16.59 15.67 -23.96
C LEU A 191 15.81 15.41 -25.26
N ALA A 192 15.52 16.45 -26.05
CA ALA A 192 14.90 16.27 -27.37
C ALA A 192 15.82 15.61 -28.42
N LYS A 193 17.10 15.37 -28.06
CA LYS A 193 18.09 14.63 -28.87
C LYS A 193 18.74 13.47 -28.10
N TYR A 194 18.21 13.13 -26.91
CA TYR A 194 18.81 12.12 -26.04
C TYR A 194 18.31 10.71 -26.39
N GLU A 195 19.22 9.75 -26.37
CA GLU A 195 18.92 8.33 -26.48
C GLU A 195 19.51 7.62 -25.25
N PRO A 196 18.67 7.10 -24.32
CA PRO A 196 19.15 6.52 -23.08
C PRO A 196 19.81 5.16 -23.33
N ASP A 197 21.07 5.02 -22.90
CA ASP A 197 21.70 3.72 -22.73
C ASP A 197 21.17 3.06 -21.45
N THR A 198 20.24 2.13 -21.63
CA THR A 198 19.62 1.35 -20.56
C THR A 198 20.29 -0.01 -20.34
N SER A 199 21.42 -0.30 -21.01
CA SER A 199 22.10 -1.61 -20.93
C SER A 199 23.00 -1.78 -19.70
N LYS A 200 23.23 -0.70 -18.95
CA LYS A 200 24.10 -0.60 -17.76
C LYS A 200 23.75 0.67 -16.98
N VAL A 201 24.35 0.82 -15.79
CA VAL A 201 24.53 2.13 -15.15
C VAL A 201 25.77 2.82 -15.72
N GLN A 202 25.69 4.13 -15.96
CA GLN A 202 26.84 4.97 -16.30
C GLN A 202 27.43 5.56 -15.00
N GLU A 203 28.66 5.18 -14.66
CA GLU A 203 29.32 5.54 -13.39
C GLU A 203 29.55 7.05 -13.24
N GLU A 204 29.83 7.70 -14.37
CA GLU A 204 29.96 9.15 -14.51
C GLU A 204 28.66 9.92 -14.21
N TRP A 205 27.51 9.25 -14.24
CA TRP A 205 26.19 9.82 -14.01
C TRP A 205 25.60 9.44 -12.63
N LEU A 206 26.41 8.79 -11.76
CA LEU A 206 26.08 8.57 -10.36
C LEU A 206 26.57 9.74 -9.48
N PRO A 207 25.73 10.35 -8.61
CA PRO A 207 26.14 11.44 -7.71
C PRO A 207 27.33 11.09 -6.83
N LYS A 208 28.26 12.05 -6.65
CA LYS A 208 29.49 11.85 -5.85
C LYS A 208 29.25 11.78 -4.33
N THR A 209 28.03 12.10 -3.91
CA THR A 209 27.57 12.04 -2.51
C THR A 209 27.08 10.65 -2.09
N LEU A 210 26.92 9.71 -3.02
CA LEU A 210 26.58 8.32 -2.70
C LEU A 210 27.72 7.64 -1.94
N SER A 211 27.39 6.82 -0.94
CA SER A 211 28.37 5.95 -0.27
C SER A 211 28.94 4.92 -1.23
N ASP A 212 30.18 4.48 -1.00
CA ASP A 212 30.86 3.47 -1.83
C ASP A 212 30.03 2.18 -1.96
N THR A 213 29.36 1.78 -0.87
CA THR A 213 28.40 0.68 -0.80
C THR A 213 27.23 0.88 -1.76
N LYS A 214 26.49 1.99 -1.64
CA LYS A 214 25.31 2.29 -2.48
C LYS A 214 25.71 2.49 -3.96
N ARG A 215 26.88 3.08 -4.22
CA ARG A 215 27.49 3.19 -5.57
C ARG A 215 27.83 1.83 -6.17
N THR A 216 28.46 0.94 -5.40
CA THR A 216 28.84 -0.41 -5.86
C THR A 216 27.60 -1.22 -6.21
N ALA A 217 26.58 -1.21 -5.33
CA ALA A 217 25.29 -1.85 -5.56
C ALA A 217 24.62 -1.32 -6.85
N LEU A 218 24.49 0.00 -7.00
CA LEU A 218 23.91 0.62 -8.20
C LEU A 218 24.64 0.19 -9.48
N LEU A 219 25.98 0.18 -9.49
CA LEU A 219 26.77 -0.27 -10.64
C LEU A 219 26.58 -1.77 -10.97
N ALA A 220 26.40 -2.62 -9.96
CA ALA A 220 26.27 -4.07 -10.14
C ALA A 220 24.86 -4.52 -10.55
N LYS A 221 23.80 -3.98 -9.94
CA LYS A 221 22.41 -4.44 -10.13
C LYS A 221 21.41 -3.36 -10.55
N GLY A 222 21.84 -2.11 -10.74
CA GLY A 222 20.97 -1.00 -11.12
C GLY A 222 20.13 -0.41 -9.98
N PHE A 223 20.22 -0.99 -8.78
CA PHE A 223 19.54 -0.51 -7.57
C PHE A 223 20.36 -0.84 -6.31
N SER A 224 19.98 -0.25 -5.18
CA SER A 224 20.49 -0.57 -3.86
C SER A 224 19.34 -0.47 -2.86
N ILE A 225 19.12 -1.51 -2.06
CA ILE A 225 18.27 -1.43 -0.86
C ILE A 225 19.18 -1.12 0.32
N ASP A 226 18.84 -0.13 1.12
CA ASP A 226 19.55 0.19 2.36
C ASP A 226 19.10 -0.79 3.46
N PRO A 227 20.00 -1.53 4.14
CA PRO A 227 19.60 -2.47 5.19
C PRO A 227 19.08 -1.76 6.46
N THR A 228 19.38 -0.47 6.62
CA THR A 228 19.07 0.33 7.81
C THR A 228 17.55 0.40 8.08
N PRO A 229 17.07 0.07 9.29
CA PRO A 229 15.66 0.21 9.65
C PRO A 229 15.23 1.68 9.70
N LEU A 230 14.08 1.98 9.10
CA LEU A 230 13.47 3.31 9.11
C LEU A 230 12.45 3.43 10.25
N ILE A 231 12.91 3.41 11.49
CA ILE A 231 12.08 3.64 12.69
C ILE A 231 11.82 5.15 12.85
N PRO A 232 10.56 5.63 12.85
CA PRO A 232 10.24 7.02 13.19
C PRO A 232 10.07 7.22 14.71
N GLU A 233 10.32 8.43 15.21
CA GLU A 233 9.95 8.82 16.59
C GLU A 233 8.43 9.07 16.73
N TRP A 234 7.76 9.44 15.64
CA TRP A 234 6.36 9.85 15.63
C TRP A 234 5.65 9.47 14.32
N ILE A 235 4.36 9.16 14.42
CA ILE A 235 3.56 8.52 13.37
C ILE A 235 2.17 9.22 13.20
N VAL A 236 1.50 9.21 12.01
CA VAL A 236 0.12 9.74 11.82
C VAL A 236 -0.87 8.92 10.93
N GLN A 237 -0.51 8.04 9.95
CA GLN A 237 -1.42 7.51 8.87
C GLN A 237 -1.01 6.31 7.88
N ASP A 238 0.22 6.12 7.36
CA ASP A 238 1.00 4.93 6.84
C ASP A 238 2.57 5.00 6.84
N ASP A 239 3.27 4.05 7.49
CA ASP A 239 4.70 4.05 7.93
C ASP A 239 5.63 4.12 6.71
N MET A 240 5.22 3.46 5.63
CA MET A 240 5.88 3.52 4.32
C MET A 240 5.38 4.72 3.51
N VAL A 241 4.07 4.96 3.45
CA VAL A 241 3.49 6.12 2.73
C VAL A 241 4.02 7.43 3.32
N ASP A 242 4.48 7.48 4.58
CA ASP A 242 5.03 8.68 5.22
C ASP A 242 6.35 9.06 4.63
N ARG A 243 7.19 8.05 4.40
CA ARG A 243 8.47 8.25 3.75
C ARG A 243 8.24 8.82 2.35
N TYR A 244 7.18 8.43 1.65
CA TYR A 244 6.76 9.06 0.38
C TYR A 244 6.12 10.45 0.51
N ASN A 245 5.36 10.72 1.58
CA ASN A 245 4.72 12.03 1.82
C ASN A 245 5.72 13.09 2.33
N THR A 246 6.71 12.69 3.12
CA THR A 246 7.80 13.54 3.63
C THR A 246 8.96 13.71 2.64
N MET A 247 9.06 12.85 1.62
CA MET A 247 10.00 13.03 0.51
C MET A 247 9.75 14.36 -0.21
N THR A 248 10.78 15.22 -0.22
CA THR A 248 10.72 16.53 -0.88
C THR A 248 10.44 16.39 -2.37
N TRP A 249 9.68 17.34 -2.92
CA TRP A 249 9.38 17.43 -4.36
C TRP A 249 10.63 17.61 -5.24
N GLN A 250 11.80 17.91 -4.66
CA GLN A 250 13.11 17.96 -5.32
C GLN A 250 13.78 16.59 -5.45
N THR A 251 13.37 15.62 -4.61
CA THR A 251 13.91 14.25 -4.64
C THR A 251 13.18 13.47 -5.75
N PRO A 252 13.89 12.84 -6.70
CA PRO A 252 13.25 12.00 -7.70
C PRO A 252 12.58 10.78 -7.05
N LYS A 253 11.24 10.83 -6.87
CA LYS A 253 10.44 9.74 -6.29
C LYS A 253 10.41 8.54 -7.25
N PHE A 254 10.79 7.35 -6.76
CA PHE A 254 10.56 6.06 -7.42
C PHE A 254 9.37 5.39 -6.75
N ILE A 255 8.19 5.42 -7.37
CA ILE A 255 7.00 4.77 -6.81
C ILE A 255 7.13 3.26 -7.06
N THR A 256 7.45 2.52 -5.99
CA THR A 256 7.53 1.06 -5.99
C THR A 256 6.15 0.42 -6.06
N ALA A 257 6.10 -0.84 -6.49
CA ALA A 257 4.94 -1.73 -6.36
C ALA A 257 4.54 -1.95 -4.88
N ASP A 258 5.51 -1.90 -3.97
CA ASP A 258 5.35 -2.13 -2.53
C ASP A 258 4.37 -1.13 -1.90
N LEU A 259 4.49 0.17 -2.24
CA LEU A 259 3.67 1.23 -1.67
C LEU A 259 2.16 1.05 -1.94
N PRO A 260 1.69 0.85 -3.19
CA PRO A 260 0.28 0.63 -3.43
C PRO A 260 -0.26 -0.73 -2.99
N LEU A 261 0.58 -1.77 -2.96
CA LEU A 261 0.20 -3.07 -2.37
C LEU A 261 -0.06 -2.91 -0.87
N HIS A 262 0.86 -2.26 -0.16
CA HIS A 262 0.71 -1.93 1.25
C HIS A 262 -0.56 -1.10 1.50
N ALA A 263 -0.71 0.03 0.80
CA ALA A 263 -1.88 0.89 0.95
C ALA A 263 -3.22 0.18 0.65
N PHE A 264 -3.22 -0.81 -0.25
CA PHE A 264 -4.41 -1.63 -0.49
C PHE A 264 -4.73 -2.57 0.67
N HIS A 265 -3.72 -3.20 1.29
CA HIS A 265 -3.84 -3.93 2.57
C HIS A 265 -4.47 -3.04 3.65
N LEU A 266 -3.95 -1.82 3.82
CA LEU A 266 -4.45 -0.88 4.82
C LEU A 266 -5.94 -0.52 4.61
N TYR A 267 -6.37 -0.30 3.37
CA TYR A 267 -7.80 -0.09 3.11
C TYR A 267 -8.64 -1.35 3.33
N PHE A 268 -8.13 -2.54 2.99
CA PHE A 268 -8.86 -3.80 3.18
C PHE A 268 -9.04 -4.11 4.66
N ASP A 269 -7.95 -4.11 5.44
CA ASP A 269 -7.93 -4.46 6.86
C ASP A 269 -8.97 -3.66 7.68
N ARG A 270 -8.95 -2.33 7.57
CA ARG A 270 -9.85 -1.48 8.37
C ARG A 270 -11.28 -1.44 7.87
N MET A 271 -11.47 -1.64 6.55
CA MET A 271 -12.78 -1.90 5.97
C MET A 271 -13.36 -3.19 6.56
N LEU A 272 -12.53 -4.23 6.70
CA LEU A 272 -12.95 -5.49 7.30
C LEU A 272 -13.26 -5.33 8.79
N GLN A 273 -12.40 -4.67 9.56
CA GLN A 273 -12.64 -4.34 10.98
C GLN A 273 -14.03 -3.71 11.17
N LYS A 274 -14.37 -2.66 10.40
CA LYS A 274 -15.69 -2.01 10.46
C LYS A 274 -16.82 -2.94 10.05
N VAL A 275 -16.65 -3.71 8.96
CA VAL A 275 -17.67 -4.69 8.51
C VAL A 275 -17.89 -5.77 9.58
N GLU A 276 -16.85 -6.21 10.27
CA GLU A 276 -16.98 -7.19 11.34
C GLU A 276 -17.69 -6.61 12.55
N GLU A 277 -17.27 -5.45 13.05
CA GLU A 277 -17.80 -4.83 14.26
C GLU A 277 -19.24 -4.30 14.07
N GLU A 278 -19.50 -3.54 13.00
CA GLU A 278 -20.82 -2.92 12.75
C GLU A 278 -21.83 -3.87 12.07
N VAL A 279 -21.38 -4.93 11.40
CA VAL A 279 -22.26 -5.75 10.52
C VAL A 279 -22.23 -7.24 10.83
N LEU A 280 -21.07 -7.90 10.91
CA LEU A 280 -21.02 -9.36 11.04
C LEU A 280 -21.16 -9.86 12.50
N LEU A 281 -20.68 -9.09 13.48
CA LEU A 281 -20.89 -9.32 14.91
C LEU A 281 -22.40 -9.26 15.28
N PRO A 282 -23.15 -8.19 14.94
CA PRO A 282 -24.61 -8.17 15.11
C PRO A 282 -25.33 -9.33 14.41
N ARG A 283 -25.01 -9.63 13.14
CA ARG A 283 -25.61 -10.75 12.39
C ARG A 283 -25.30 -12.12 13.00
N THR A 284 -24.18 -12.26 13.71
CA THR A 284 -23.86 -13.49 14.45
C THR A 284 -24.72 -13.63 15.71
N ALA A 285 -24.99 -12.53 16.42
CA ALA A 285 -25.95 -12.53 17.53
C ALA A 285 -27.39 -12.81 17.06
N GLU A 286 -27.81 -12.25 15.92
CA GLU A 286 -29.09 -12.56 15.26
C GLU A 286 -29.20 -14.04 14.89
N LEU A 287 -28.18 -14.60 14.22
CA LEU A 287 -28.13 -16.01 13.84
C LEU A 287 -28.22 -16.94 15.06
N LEU A 288 -27.39 -16.73 16.08
CA LEU A 288 -27.40 -17.56 17.29
C LEU A 288 -28.76 -17.49 18.00
N THR A 289 -29.36 -16.30 18.10
CA THR A 289 -30.69 -16.11 18.68
C THR A 289 -31.75 -16.86 17.89
N ALA A 290 -31.75 -16.74 16.56
CA ALA A 290 -32.69 -17.44 15.68
C ALA A 290 -32.53 -18.97 15.76
N MET A 291 -31.29 -19.48 15.77
CA MET A 291 -31.00 -20.91 15.95
C MET A 291 -31.48 -21.43 17.32
N ARG A 292 -31.29 -20.66 18.39
CA ARG A 292 -31.71 -21.04 19.75
C ARG A 292 -33.22 -21.09 19.92
N LEU A 293 -33.94 -20.14 19.32
CA LEU A 293 -35.40 -20.14 19.24
C LEU A 293 -35.90 -21.32 18.40
N GLY A 294 -35.33 -21.54 17.21
CA GLY A 294 -35.67 -22.69 16.34
C GLY A 294 -35.44 -24.04 17.02
N LEU A 295 -34.37 -24.19 17.80
CA LEU A 295 -34.06 -25.41 18.56
C LEU A 295 -35.08 -25.67 19.67
N THR A 296 -35.64 -24.61 20.26
CA THR A 296 -36.71 -24.71 21.25
C THR A 296 -37.97 -25.29 20.61
N SER A 297 -38.33 -24.88 19.39
CA SER A 297 -39.44 -25.46 18.63
C SER A 297 -39.19 -26.91 18.17
N LEU A 298 -38.03 -27.20 17.56
CA LEU A 298 -37.70 -28.55 17.10
C LEU A 298 -37.61 -29.57 18.25
N ARG A 299 -37.31 -29.12 19.48
CA ARG A 299 -37.32 -29.98 20.67
C ARG A 299 -38.70 -30.56 21.02
N GLU A 300 -39.80 -29.94 20.62
CA GLU A 300 -41.14 -30.50 20.85
C GLU A 300 -41.39 -31.78 20.03
N GLU A 301 -40.70 -31.94 18.89
CA GLU A 301 -40.73 -33.16 18.07
C GLU A 301 -39.86 -34.29 18.67
N MET A 302 -38.81 -33.95 19.41
CA MET A 302 -37.78 -34.89 19.89
C MET A 302 -38.15 -35.53 21.24
N THR A 303 -39.07 -36.50 21.20
CA THR A 303 -39.60 -37.17 22.40
C THR A 303 -38.70 -38.28 22.98
N GLY A 304 -37.86 -38.93 22.18
CA GLY A 304 -37.00 -40.05 22.60
C GLY A 304 -35.67 -39.63 23.24
N PRO A 305 -34.86 -40.59 23.75
CA PRO A 305 -33.59 -40.28 24.43
C PRO A 305 -32.50 -39.78 23.49
N SER A 306 -32.42 -40.29 22.26
CA SER A 306 -31.31 -40.06 21.34
C SER A 306 -31.38 -38.67 20.71
N GLY A 307 -32.59 -38.25 20.31
CA GLY A 307 -32.88 -36.89 19.87
C GLY A 307 -32.71 -35.87 21.00
N LYS A 308 -32.99 -36.24 22.25
CA LYS A 308 -32.72 -35.37 23.41
C LYS A 308 -31.24 -35.14 23.64
N GLU A 309 -30.41 -36.18 23.58
CA GLU A 309 -28.94 -36.01 23.70
C GLU A 309 -28.38 -35.17 22.54
N ALA A 310 -28.83 -35.42 21.31
CA ALA A 310 -28.43 -34.61 20.15
C ALA A 310 -28.88 -33.14 20.28
N ALA A 311 -30.09 -32.89 20.78
CA ALA A 311 -30.59 -31.55 21.04
C ALA A 311 -29.82 -30.85 22.16
N THR A 312 -29.43 -31.57 23.22
CA THR A 312 -28.56 -31.03 24.28
C THR A 312 -27.16 -30.72 23.77
N LEU A 313 -26.57 -31.57 22.90
CA LEU A 313 -25.25 -31.29 22.31
C LEU A 313 -25.25 -30.04 21.41
N VAL A 314 -26.33 -29.83 20.64
CA VAL A 314 -26.49 -28.62 19.81
C VAL A 314 -26.87 -27.39 20.67
N GLU A 315 -27.59 -27.58 21.77
CA GLU A 315 -27.84 -26.56 22.79
C GLU A 315 -26.53 -26.08 23.44
N ASP A 316 -25.70 -27.01 23.96
CA ASP A 316 -24.37 -26.70 24.51
C ASP A 316 -23.49 -25.93 23.52
N TYR A 317 -23.56 -26.27 22.23
CA TYR A 317 -22.82 -25.60 21.15
C TYR A 317 -23.28 -24.17 20.92
N LEU A 318 -24.59 -23.92 20.87
CA LEU A 318 -25.16 -22.59 20.68
C LEU A 318 -24.98 -21.71 21.94
N ASP A 319 -25.11 -22.28 23.13
CA ASP A 319 -24.96 -21.55 24.39
C ASP A 319 -23.49 -21.17 24.65
N VAL A 320 -22.52 -22.04 24.33
CA VAL A 320 -21.09 -21.66 24.36
C VAL A 320 -20.79 -20.59 23.31
N ALA A 321 -21.37 -20.67 22.11
CA ALA A 321 -21.20 -19.62 21.10
C ALA A 321 -21.75 -18.27 21.58
N MET A 322 -22.94 -18.24 22.19
CA MET A 322 -23.51 -17.00 22.73
C MET A 322 -22.74 -16.51 23.97
N PHE A 323 -22.26 -17.39 24.84
CA PHE A 323 -21.39 -17.05 25.98
C PHE A 323 -20.10 -16.37 25.53
N LEU A 324 -19.45 -16.89 24.48
CA LEU A 324 -18.24 -16.28 23.92
C LEU A 324 -18.56 -14.90 23.34
N LEU A 325 -19.60 -14.79 22.51
CA LEU A 325 -19.98 -13.54 21.84
C LEU A 325 -20.37 -12.43 22.82
N THR A 326 -21.03 -12.79 23.91
CA THR A 326 -21.49 -11.87 24.96
C THR A 326 -20.49 -11.70 26.12
N ASN A 327 -19.24 -12.18 25.95
CA ASN A 327 -18.18 -12.15 26.97
C ASN A 327 -18.65 -12.63 28.37
N GLY A 328 -19.51 -13.66 28.40
CA GLY A 328 -20.01 -14.31 29.61
C GLY A 328 -21.51 -14.15 29.90
N GLY A 329 -22.29 -13.53 29.02
CA GLY A 329 -23.71 -13.19 29.24
C GLY A 329 -24.73 -14.34 29.16
N THR A 330 -24.31 -15.61 29.08
CA THR A 330 -25.18 -16.79 28.93
C THR A 330 -24.86 -17.83 30.00
N GLU A 331 -25.86 -18.48 30.62
CA GLU A 331 -25.60 -19.58 31.56
C GLU A 331 -25.20 -20.85 30.82
N LEU A 332 -24.13 -21.53 31.26
CA LEU A 332 -23.60 -22.75 30.63
C LEU A 332 -23.87 -24.00 31.46
N SER A 333 -24.03 -25.14 30.79
CA SER A 333 -23.97 -26.46 31.41
C SER A 333 -22.54 -26.81 31.87
N ASP A 334 -22.39 -27.85 32.69
CA ASP A 334 -21.07 -28.39 33.06
C ASP A 334 -20.22 -28.74 31.82
N ARG A 335 -20.86 -29.21 30.73
CA ARG A 335 -20.20 -29.51 29.46
C ARG A 335 -19.76 -28.23 28.76
N GLY A 336 -20.64 -27.24 28.67
CA GLY A 336 -20.34 -25.95 28.04
C GLY A 336 -19.23 -25.19 28.78
N ALA A 337 -19.29 -25.17 30.12
CA ALA A 337 -18.29 -24.51 30.96
C ALA A 337 -16.88 -25.07 30.76
N GLY A 338 -16.73 -26.41 30.69
CA GLY A 338 -15.43 -27.03 30.39
C GLY A 338 -14.87 -26.67 29.01
N ILE A 339 -15.73 -26.46 28.01
CA ILE A 339 -15.31 -26.02 26.67
C ILE A 339 -14.87 -24.55 26.71
N ALA A 340 -15.61 -23.70 27.43
CA ALA A 340 -15.23 -22.30 27.63
C ALA A 340 -13.89 -22.17 28.38
N THR A 341 -13.62 -23.04 29.36
CA THR A 341 -12.31 -23.14 30.01
C THR A 341 -11.21 -23.51 29.02
N ASN A 342 -11.38 -24.58 28.23
CA ASN A 342 -10.38 -24.96 27.21
C ASN A 342 -10.11 -23.84 26.20
N ILE A 343 -11.13 -23.06 25.81
CA ILE A 343 -11.01 -21.91 24.90
C ILE A 343 -10.25 -20.73 25.51
N GLN A 344 -10.28 -20.56 26.84
CA GLN A 344 -9.52 -19.53 27.55
C GLN A 344 -8.08 -19.98 27.88
N GLU A 345 -7.87 -21.25 28.23
CA GLU A 345 -6.56 -21.81 28.62
C GLU A 345 -5.71 -22.27 27.43
N GLY A 346 -6.33 -22.65 26.31
CA GLY A 346 -5.65 -23.14 25.11
C GLY A 346 -5.14 -24.59 25.26
N GLY A 347 -4.08 -24.91 24.51
CA GLY A 347 -3.49 -26.26 24.48
C GLY A 347 -4.31 -27.29 23.70
N ILE A 348 -4.00 -28.59 23.85
CA ILE A 348 -4.69 -29.68 23.14
C ILE A 348 -5.55 -30.45 24.13
N ALA A 349 -6.85 -30.57 23.83
CA ALA A 349 -7.80 -31.34 24.63
C ALA A 349 -8.93 -31.92 23.77
N ARG A 350 -9.61 -32.96 24.28
CA ARG A 350 -10.68 -33.64 23.55
C ARG A 350 -11.98 -32.82 23.50
N SER A 351 -12.37 -32.40 22.31
CA SER A 351 -13.63 -31.68 22.08
C SER A 351 -14.84 -32.64 22.18
N PRO A 352 -15.89 -32.29 22.95
CA PRO A 352 -17.11 -33.09 23.02
C PRO A 352 -18.00 -32.94 21.78
N PHE A 353 -17.83 -31.88 20.98
CA PHE A 353 -18.59 -31.67 19.73
C PHE A 353 -18.10 -32.57 18.58
N THR A 354 -16.80 -32.84 18.52
CA THR A 354 -16.18 -33.67 17.47
C THR A 354 -15.80 -35.08 17.94
N GLY A 355 -15.75 -35.30 19.26
CA GLY A 355 -15.26 -36.53 19.87
C GLY A 355 -13.77 -36.79 19.67
N ALA A 356 -13.00 -35.82 19.18
CA ALA A 356 -11.57 -35.92 18.86
C ALA A 356 -10.74 -34.84 19.58
N GLU A 357 -9.42 -34.96 19.55
CA GLU A 357 -8.51 -33.93 20.07
C GLU A 357 -8.62 -32.65 19.23
N GLN A 358 -8.65 -31.51 19.91
CA GLN A 358 -8.74 -30.16 19.34
C GLN A 358 -7.59 -29.31 19.90
N ASP A 359 -6.85 -28.63 19.02
CA ASP A 359 -5.95 -27.55 19.42
C ASP A 359 -6.80 -26.30 19.72
N TYR A 360 -6.91 -25.97 21.00
CA TYR A 360 -7.59 -24.79 21.50
C TYR A 360 -6.71 -23.54 21.49
N SER A 361 -5.38 -23.63 21.27
CA SER A 361 -4.51 -22.44 21.13
C SER A 361 -4.94 -21.55 19.95
N LEU A 362 -5.58 -22.14 18.94
CA LEU A 362 -6.13 -21.46 17.76
C LEU A 362 -7.35 -20.57 18.07
N PHE A 363 -7.92 -20.62 19.28
CA PHE A 363 -8.94 -19.68 19.75
C PHE A 363 -8.35 -18.41 20.42
N ALA A 364 -7.02 -18.28 20.49
CA ALA A 364 -6.36 -17.06 20.94
C ALA A 364 -6.52 -15.94 19.87
N PRO A 365 -7.09 -14.77 20.21
CA PRO A 365 -7.12 -13.61 19.33
C PRO A 365 -5.71 -13.12 18.97
N ARG A 366 -5.54 -12.70 17.72
CA ARG A 366 -4.28 -12.35 17.04
C ARG A 366 -4.64 -11.49 15.81
N GLY A 367 -3.69 -10.77 15.23
CA GLY A 367 -4.04 -9.71 14.27
C GLY A 367 -4.85 -8.59 14.91
N HIS A 368 -5.67 -7.91 14.11
CA HIS A 368 -6.54 -6.84 14.60
C HIS A 368 -7.55 -7.32 15.67
N TYR A 369 -7.80 -8.63 15.82
CA TYR A 369 -8.68 -9.11 16.91
C TYR A 369 -8.10 -8.93 18.32
N THR A 370 -6.90 -8.38 18.50
CA THR A 370 -6.42 -7.95 19.83
C THR A 370 -6.96 -6.58 20.25
N LEU A 371 -7.42 -5.73 19.30
CA LEU A 371 -7.69 -4.29 19.50
C LEU A 371 -8.73 -4.01 20.60
N ASN A 372 -9.87 -4.71 20.61
CA ASN A 372 -10.92 -4.52 21.61
C ASN A 372 -11.61 -5.85 21.99
N ASP A 373 -12.48 -5.83 22.99
CA ASP A 373 -13.08 -7.06 23.55
C ASP A 373 -14.26 -7.63 22.71
N ASP A 374 -14.82 -6.84 21.79
CA ASP A 374 -15.87 -7.27 20.86
C ASP A 374 -15.27 -8.00 19.66
N PHE A 375 -14.12 -7.56 19.16
CA PHE A 375 -13.31 -8.34 18.22
C PHE A 375 -12.84 -9.67 18.83
N LYS A 376 -12.44 -9.71 20.10
CA LYS A 376 -12.03 -10.95 20.80
C LYS A 376 -13.20 -11.92 20.97
N SER A 377 -14.39 -11.42 21.29
CA SER A 377 -15.61 -12.23 21.41
C SER A 377 -16.06 -12.76 20.05
N TYR A 378 -16.00 -11.92 19.01
CA TYR A 378 -16.32 -12.27 17.63
C TYR A 378 -15.39 -13.35 17.07
N PHE A 379 -14.06 -13.17 17.22
CA PHE A 379 -13.06 -14.15 16.80
C PHE A 379 -13.31 -15.53 17.41
N ARG A 380 -13.44 -15.61 18.74
CA ARG A 380 -13.67 -16.87 19.46
C ARG A 380 -14.98 -17.55 19.05
N THR A 381 -16.04 -16.76 18.84
CA THR A 381 -17.36 -17.27 18.46
C THR A 381 -17.38 -17.80 17.03
N THR A 382 -16.88 -17.04 16.07
CA THR A 382 -16.86 -17.46 14.67
C THR A 382 -15.88 -18.61 14.44
N TYR A 383 -14.75 -18.66 15.17
CA TYR A 383 -13.87 -19.84 15.17
C TYR A 383 -14.56 -21.08 15.76
N LEU A 384 -15.38 -20.94 16.83
CA LEU A 384 -16.23 -22.03 17.34
C LEU A 384 -17.26 -22.48 16.30
N LEU A 385 -17.92 -21.55 15.59
CA LEU A 385 -18.89 -21.86 14.53
C LEU A 385 -18.24 -22.57 13.33
N GLY A 386 -16.92 -22.41 13.16
CA GLY A 386 -16.06 -23.18 12.27
C GLY A 386 -15.52 -24.50 12.85
N THR A 387 -16.10 -25.04 13.91
CA THR A 387 -15.78 -26.37 14.47
C THR A 387 -16.49 -27.48 13.68
N PRO A 388 -15.77 -28.46 13.11
CA PRO A 388 -16.35 -29.38 12.13
C PRO A 388 -16.82 -30.72 12.75
N PHE A 389 -18.13 -30.92 12.84
CA PHE A 389 -18.77 -32.17 13.29
C PHE A 389 -18.49 -33.34 12.33
N PRO A 390 -18.11 -34.54 12.83
CA PRO A 390 -17.82 -35.70 11.98
C PRO A 390 -19.08 -36.39 11.45
N LEU A 391 -19.16 -36.64 10.13
CA LEU A 391 -20.29 -37.33 9.51
C LEU A 391 -20.22 -38.86 9.69
N ASP A 392 -19.03 -39.40 9.97
CA ASP A 392 -18.76 -40.83 10.17
C ASP A 392 -18.94 -41.29 11.64
N LYS A 393 -19.66 -40.50 12.46
CA LYS A 393 -20.01 -40.80 13.85
C LYS A 393 -21.49 -40.49 14.09
N PRO A 394 -22.27 -41.36 14.76
CA PRO A 394 -23.69 -41.12 15.01
C PRO A 394 -24.01 -39.79 15.69
N HIS A 395 -23.19 -39.33 16.65
CA HIS A 395 -23.41 -38.04 17.32
C HIS A 395 -23.24 -36.83 16.37
N GLY A 396 -22.22 -36.85 15.52
CA GLY A 396 -21.94 -35.76 14.58
C GLY A 396 -22.89 -35.76 13.39
N ALA A 397 -23.33 -36.94 12.93
CA ALA A 397 -24.41 -37.08 11.95
C ALA A 397 -25.77 -36.61 12.50
N ALA A 398 -26.09 -36.93 13.76
CA ALA A 398 -27.30 -36.45 14.44
C ALA A 398 -27.28 -34.92 14.62
N ALA A 399 -26.15 -34.37 15.09
CA ALA A 399 -25.96 -32.92 15.18
C ALA A 399 -26.05 -32.24 13.81
N THR A 400 -25.47 -32.84 12.76
CA THR A 400 -25.56 -32.32 11.38
C THR A 400 -27.00 -32.30 10.87
N LEU A 401 -27.77 -33.37 11.09
CA LEU A 401 -29.19 -33.38 10.72
C LEU A 401 -29.95 -32.26 11.44
N LEU A 402 -29.80 -32.14 12.76
CA LEU A 402 -30.48 -31.11 13.54
C LEU A 402 -30.06 -29.68 13.15
N LEU A 403 -28.76 -29.44 12.95
CA LEU A 403 -28.23 -28.15 12.49
C LEU A 403 -28.71 -27.80 11.06
N CYS A 404 -28.75 -28.76 10.14
CA CYS A 404 -29.34 -28.53 8.81
C CYS A 404 -30.84 -28.21 8.90
N ARG A 405 -31.60 -28.91 9.77
CA ARG A 405 -33.03 -28.63 10.00
C ARG A 405 -33.27 -27.26 10.63
N LEU A 406 -32.36 -26.77 11.48
CA LEU A 406 -32.40 -25.41 12.01
C LEU A 406 -32.14 -24.36 10.92
N LEU A 407 -31.06 -24.55 10.15
CA LEU A 407 -30.64 -23.63 9.08
C LEU A 407 -31.57 -23.61 7.85
N ASP A 408 -32.50 -24.57 7.74
CA ASP A 408 -33.58 -24.59 6.73
C ASP A 408 -34.87 -23.86 7.19
N LEU A 409 -34.95 -23.41 8.46
CA LEU A 409 -36.03 -22.53 8.94
C LEU A 409 -35.84 -21.12 8.35
N SER A 410 -36.88 -20.56 7.75
CA SER A 410 -36.81 -19.30 6.97
C SER A 410 -36.02 -18.16 7.62
N ASP A 411 -36.31 -17.86 8.89
CA ASP A 411 -35.69 -16.72 9.59
C ASP A 411 -34.22 -17.00 9.92
N VAL A 412 -33.90 -18.25 10.30
CA VAL A 412 -32.54 -18.73 10.54
C VAL A 412 -31.72 -18.75 9.24
N GLN A 413 -32.32 -19.20 8.14
CA GLN A 413 -31.71 -19.25 6.82
C GLN A 413 -31.34 -17.84 6.33
N SER A 414 -32.24 -16.87 6.53
CA SER A 414 -32.02 -15.46 6.22
C SER A 414 -30.86 -14.85 7.05
N ALA A 415 -30.82 -15.11 8.36
CA ALA A 415 -29.73 -14.66 9.23
C ALA A 415 -28.39 -15.36 8.92
N TRP A 416 -28.43 -16.63 8.50
CA TRP A 416 -27.24 -17.38 8.10
C TRP A 416 -26.65 -16.83 6.80
N ARG A 417 -27.49 -16.51 5.81
CA ARG A 417 -27.07 -15.90 4.54
C ARG A 417 -26.47 -14.51 4.74
N SER A 418 -27.10 -13.66 5.54
CA SER A 418 -26.60 -12.30 5.79
C SER A 418 -25.22 -12.29 6.46
N LEU A 419 -24.84 -13.35 7.17
CA LEU A 419 -23.51 -13.55 7.75
C LEU A 419 -22.53 -14.27 6.80
N VAL A 420 -22.94 -15.35 6.14
CA VAL A 420 -22.05 -16.26 5.40
C VAL A 420 -21.70 -15.76 3.99
N ASP A 421 -22.65 -15.18 3.27
CA ASP A 421 -22.46 -14.75 1.88
C ASP A 421 -21.42 -13.59 1.76
N PRO A 422 -21.35 -12.60 2.68
CA PRO A 422 -20.24 -11.64 2.76
C PRO A 422 -18.85 -12.30 2.85
N VAL A 423 -18.66 -13.22 3.80
CA VAL A 423 -17.37 -13.87 4.05
C VAL A 423 -16.98 -14.80 2.90
N LEU A 424 -17.97 -15.37 2.20
CA LEU A 424 -17.76 -16.13 0.96
C LEU A 424 -17.23 -15.24 -0.18
N TYR A 425 -17.71 -13.99 -0.31
CA TYR A 425 -17.23 -13.05 -1.33
C TYR A 425 -15.81 -12.51 -1.04
N LEU A 426 -15.48 -12.27 0.23
CA LEU A 426 -14.13 -11.80 0.60
C LEU A 426 -13.07 -12.88 0.40
N VAL A 427 -13.26 -14.06 1.00
CA VAL A 427 -12.18 -15.05 1.23
C VAL A 427 -12.40 -16.38 0.50
N GLY A 428 -13.58 -16.60 -0.09
CA GLY A 428 -13.86 -17.77 -0.92
C GLY A 428 -14.44 -18.98 -0.20
N SER A 429 -14.21 -20.16 -0.78
CA SER A 429 -15.00 -21.38 -0.53
C SER A 429 -14.67 -22.12 0.77
N SER A 430 -15.67 -22.75 1.39
CA SER A 430 -15.56 -23.55 2.61
C SER A 430 -14.67 -24.80 2.51
N ASN A 431 -13.79 -25.03 3.49
CA ASN A 431 -12.92 -26.22 3.55
C ASN A 431 -13.70 -27.52 3.78
N VAL A 432 -14.62 -27.50 4.74
CA VAL A 432 -15.54 -28.62 5.02
C VAL A 432 -16.94 -28.31 4.49
N ASN A 433 -17.89 -29.21 4.71
CA ASN A 433 -19.26 -29.05 4.23
C ASN A 433 -20.01 -27.99 5.05
N SER A 434 -20.82 -27.17 4.38
CA SER A 434 -21.82 -26.28 4.98
C SER A 434 -23.23 -26.87 4.80
N TRP A 435 -24.25 -26.08 5.13
CA TRP A 435 -25.64 -26.34 4.74
C TRP A 435 -25.83 -26.47 3.22
N ASP A 436 -25.05 -25.72 2.42
CA ASP A 436 -25.13 -25.73 0.95
C ASP A 436 -24.85 -27.13 0.37
N ASP A 437 -23.91 -27.85 0.97
CA ASP A 437 -23.49 -29.17 0.49
C ASP A 437 -24.48 -30.28 0.91
N LEU A 438 -25.08 -30.19 2.11
CA LEU A 438 -25.74 -31.34 2.78
C LEU A 438 -27.24 -31.22 3.04
N ASN A 439 -27.85 -30.03 2.93
CA ASN A 439 -29.26 -29.86 3.28
C ASN A 439 -30.20 -30.72 2.41
N GLU A 440 -29.89 -30.89 1.13
CA GLU A 440 -30.65 -31.76 0.21
C GLU A 440 -30.46 -33.27 0.49
N VAL A 441 -29.60 -33.66 1.44
CA VAL A 441 -29.62 -34.97 2.10
C VAL A 441 -30.46 -34.91 3.37
N ALA A 442 -30.20 -33.94 4.25
CA ALA A 442 -30.88 -33.79 5.54
C ALA A 442 -32.41 -33.72 5.42
N LYS A 443 -32.94 -33.03 4.40
CA LYS A 443 -34.38 -32.94 4.09
C LYS A 443 -35.10 -34.27 3.84
N ARG A 444 -34.36 -35.34 3.52
CA ARG A 444 -34.92 -36.68 3.27
C ARG A 444 -35.25 -37.43 4.56
N TYR A 445 -34.76 -36.92 5.69
CA TYR A 445 -34.86 -37.54 7.01
C TYR A 445 -35.67 -36.64 7.96
N ASP A 446 -36.36 -37.26 8.90
CA ASP A 446 -37.12 -36.61 9.97
C ASP A 446 -36.34 -36.63 11.29
N LEU A 447 -36.83 -35.95 12.33
CA LEU A 447 -36.17 -36.01 13.64
C LEU A 447 -36.41 -37.35 14.37
N ALA A 448 -37.38 -38.16 13.92
CA ALA A 448 -37.60 -39.52 14.42
C ALA A 448 -36.49 -40.51 14.01
N THR A 449 -35.82 -40.23 12.88
CA THR A 449 -34.60 -40.94 12.41
C THR A 449 -33.55 -41.06 13.50
N LEU A 450 -33.44 -40.08 14.40
CA LEU A 450 -32.47 -40.07 15.50
C LEU A 450 -32.64 -41.25 16.49
N GLU A 451 -33.83 -41.86 16.57
CA GLU A 451 -34.13 -42.99 17.46
C GLU A 451 -34.05 -44.37 16.78
N ASP A 452 -33.90 -44.45 15.45
CA ASP A 452 -33.76 -45.70 14.69
C ASP A 452 -32.31 -45.85 14.19
N SER A 453 -31.56 -46.78 14.79
CA SER A 453 -30.18 -47.09 14.40
C SER A 453 -30.03 -47.41 12.91
N ALA A 454 -30.99 -48.12 12.30
CA ALA A 454 -30.93 -48.45 10.89
C ALA A 454 -31.30 -47.25 10.01
N ALA A 455 -32.06 -46.27 10.51
CA ALA A 455 -32.26 -44.98 9.85
C ALA A 455 -31.01 -44.09 9.95
N MET A 456 -30.36 -44.05 11.11
CA MET A 456 -29.06 -43.38 11.30
C MET A 456 -27.95 -43.96 10.42
N ASP A 457 -27.87 -45.29 10.26
CA ASP A 457 -26.90 -45.94 9.35
C ASP A 457 -27.12 -45.52 7.89
N ARG A 458 -28.38 -45.34 7.47
CA ARG A 458 -28.73 -44.84 6.12
C ARG A 458 -28.41 -43.35 5.97
N LEU A 459 -28.71 -42.53 6.98
CA LEU A 459 -28.35 -41.11 7.03
C LEU A 459 -26.84 -40.92 6.89
N MET A 460 -26.02 -41.65 7.67
CA MET A 460 -24.56 -41.57 7.58
C MET A 460 -24.05 -41.99 6.19
N ALA A 461 -24.62 -43.03 5.57
CA ALA A 461 -24.24 -43.46 4.23
C ALA A 461 -24.66 -42.49 3.11
N ASP A 462 -25.84 -41.85 3.21
CA ASP A 462 -26.27 -40.82 2.26
C ASP A 462 -25.49 -39.51 2.43
N LEU A 463 -25.13 -39.13 3.67
CA LEU A 463 -24.26 -37.99 3.96
C LEU A 463 -22.86 -38.23 3.39
N ASP A 464 -22.23 -39.38 3.67
CA ASP A 464 -20.93 -39.76 3.11
C ASP A 464 -20.91 -39.70 1.58
N LYS A 465 -21.98 -40.18 0.93
CA LYS A 465 -22.10 -40.23 -0.53
C LYS A 465 -22.15 -38.86 -1.21
N VAL A 466 -22.58 -37.81 -0.51
CA VAL A 466 -22.72 -36.44 -1.06
C VAL A 466 -21.64 -35.49 -0.54
N ALA A 467 -21.20 -35.66 0.71
CA ALA A 467 -20.25 -34.77 1.35
C ALA A 467 -18.85 -34.81 0.70
N LYS A 468 -18.22 -33.65 0.62
CA LYS A 468 -16.80 -33.51 0.24
C LYS A 468 -15.88 -33.83 1.42
N GLU A 469 -14.70 -34.37 1.13
CA GLU A 469 -13.58 -34.37 2.07
C GLU A 469 -13.05 -32.94 2.27
N SER A 470 -12.30 -32.69 3.34
CA SER A 470 -11.60 -31.40 3.51
C SER A 470 -10.61 -31.17 2.38
N ALA A 471 -10.67 -30.02 1.71
CA ALA A 471 -9.75 -29.68 0.63
C ALA A 471 -8.31 -29.41 1.11
N ILE A 472 -8.15 -28.97 2.36
CA ILE A 472 -6.87 -28.76 3.04
C ILE A 472 -6.91 -29.32 4.47
N GLN A 473 -5.73 -29.54 5.08
CA GLN A 473 -5.49 -30.11 6.41
C GLN A 473 -5.85 -31.61 6.55
N ARG A 474 -6.40 -32.23 5.49
CA ARG A 474 -6.72 -33.68 5.41
C ARG A 474 -7.42 -34.23 6.65
N LEU A 475 -8.40 -33.47 7.13
CA LEU A 475 -9.12 -33.74 8.38
C LEU A 475 -9.78 -35.13 8.29
N PRO A 476 -9.52 -36.08 9.23
CA PRO A 476 -9.93 -37.47 9.06
C PRO A 476 -11.44 -37.69 8.89
N GLY A 477 -11.87 -37.99 7.67
CA GLY A 477 -13.27 -38.23 7.29
C GLY A 477 -14.13 -36.97 7.21
N LYS A 478 -15.09 -36.99 6.29
CA LYS A 478 -16.00 -35.89 5.92
C LYS A 478 -16.70 -35.25 7.14
N LYS A 479 -16.83 -33.91 7.09
CA LYS A 479 -17.31 -33.10 8.22
C LYS A 479 -18.25 -31.97 7.78
N PHE A 480 -19.08 -31.51 8.72
CA PHE A 480 -19.98 -30.36 8.57
C PHE A 480 -19.68 -29.29 9.62
N ALA A 481 -19.80 -28.00 9.27
CA ALA A 481 -19.78 -26.91 10.23
C ALA A 481 -20.85 -25.86 9.89
N VAL A 482 -21.24 -25.03 10.87
CA VAL A 482 -22.23 -23.96 10.66
C VAL A 482 -21.60 -22.79 9.90
N MET A 483 -20.38 -22.38 10.27
CA MET A 483 -19.62 -21.35 9.57
C MET A 483 -18.21 -21.88 9.25
N PRO A 484 -18.07 -22.82 8.30
CA PRO A 484 -16.78 -23.46 8.00
C PRO A 484 -15.74 -22.45 7.54
N ARG A 485 -14.51 -22.58 8.08
CA ARG A 485 -13.32 -21.83 7.62
C ARG A 485 -13.08 -22.01 6.11
N ARG A 486 -12.52 -20.99 5.47
CA ARG A 486 -12.39 -20.94 4.00
C ARG A 486 -11.11 -21.63 3.52
N ILE A 487 -11.02 -21.86 2.21
CA ILE A 487 -9.85 -22.36 1.49
C ILE A 487 -9.34 -21.22 0.61
N THR A 488 -8.13 -20.75 0.89
CA THR A 488 -7.36 -19.90 -0.01
C THR A 488 -6.38 -20.75 -0.81
N PHE A 489 -5.94 -20.30 -1.99
CA PHE A 489 -5.11 -21.12 -2.87
C PHE A 489 -3.68 -21.31 -2.33
N ASP A 490 -3.13 -20.34 -1.61
CA ASP A 490 -1.87 -20.46 -0.85
C ASP A 490 -1.94 -21.61 0.17
N ALA A 491 -3.03 -21.70 0.94
CA ALA A 491 -3.21 -22.76 1.94
C ALA A 491 -3.37 -24.13 1.26
N PHE A 492 -3.94 -24.18 0.06
CA PHE A 492 -4.00 -25.39 -0.76
C PHE A 492 -2.63 -25.78 -1.32
N ILE A 493 -1.79 -24.82 -1.72
CA ILE A 493 -0.38 -25.05 -2.09
C ILE A 493 0.39 -25.62 -0.90
N PHE A 494 0.31 -24.97 0.26
CA PHE A 494 1.00 -25.40 1.49
C PHE A 494 0.59 -26.81 1.93
N ASP A 495 -0.70 -27.14 1.92
CA ASP A 495 -1.19 -28.49 2.23
C ASP A 495 -0.71 -29.53 1.22
N ASN A 496 -0.67 -29.21 -0.08
CA ASN A 496 -0.24 -30.16 -1.12
C ASN A 496 1.28 -30.31 -1.24
N LEU A 497 2.07 -29.37 -0.74
CA LEU A 497 3.54 -29.47 -0.71
C LEU A 497 4.09 -29.84 0.67
N THR A 498 3.27 -30.43 1.53
CA THR A 498 3.67 -30.99 2.83
C THR A 498 3.25 -32.45 2.97
N SER A 499 3.87 -33.17 3.91
CA SER A 499 3.47 -34.54 4.24
C SER A 499 2.09 -34.54 4.92
N PRO A 500 1.19 -35.51 4.61
CA PRO A 500 1.42 -36.73 3.84
C PRO A 500 1.13 -36.63 2.33
N ALA A 501 0.96 -35.43 1.76
CA ALA A 501 0.75 -35.28 0.30
C ALA A 501 1.97 -35.75 -0.51
N ILE A 502 3.15 -35.41 0.02
CA ILE A 502 4.47 -35.70 -0.54
C ILE A 502 5.42 -36.18 0.56
N GLY A 503 6.58 -36.69 0.14
CA GLY A 503 7.58 -37.29 1.00
C GLY A 503 7.31 -38.76 1.30
N THR A 504 8.11 -39.32 2.19
CA THR A 504 7.96 -40.67 2.74
C THR A 504 8.26 -40.63 4.24
N PRO A 505 7.93 -41.65 5.05
CA PRO A 505 8.25 -41.67 6.48
C PRO A 505 9.75 -41.48 6.81
N ASP A 506 10.64 -41.83 5.87
CA ASP A 506 12.09 -41.61 5.99
C ASP A 506 12.57 -40.23 5.46
N LYS A 507 11.70 -39.49 4.76
CA LYS A 507 11.98 -38.15 4.18
C LYS A 507 10.69 -37.32 4.06
N GLU A 508 10.19 -36.85 5.20
CA GLU A 508 8.98 -36.03 5.35
C GLU A 508 9.28 -34.52 5.09
N ARG A 509 8.28 -33.76 4.62
CA ARG A 509 8.31 -32.27 4.57
C ARG A 509 7.16 -31.73 5.41
N LYS A 510 7.45 -31.41 6.68
CA LYS A 510 6.42 -31.12 7.70
C LYS A 510 5.83 -29.72 7.64
N LEU A 511 6.65 -28.75 7.23
CA LEU A 511 6.24 -27.38 6.99
C LEU A 511 6.52 -27.01 5.52
N PRO A 512 5.72 -26.13 4.92
CA PRO A 512 5.99 -25.59 3.60
C PRO A 512 7.09 -24.53 3.67
N ALA A 513 7.34 -23.85 2.55
CA ALA A 513 8.08 -22.60 2.52
C ALA A 513 7.19 -21.52 1.86
N PRO A 514 7.21 -20.25 2.29
CA PRO A 514 6.42 -19.19 1.64
C PRO A 514 6.75 -19.05 0.15
N GLU A 515 7.99 -19.33 -0.24
CA GLU A 515 8.44 -19.38 -1.63
C GLU A 515 7.70 -20.43 -2.48
N ASP A 516 7.07 -21.47 -1.89
CA ASP A 516 6.26 -22.44 -2.62
C ASP A 516 5.09 -21.75 -3.36
N VAL A 517 4.43 -20.78 -2.72
CA VAL A 517 3.30 -20.05 -3.30
C VAL A 517 3.78 -19.15 -4.42
N MET A 518 4.85 -18.40 -4.16
CA MET A 518 5.46 -17.50 -5.13
C MET A 518 5.95 -18.25 -6.37
N ALA A 519 6.56 -19.43 -6.21
CA ALA A 519 7.02 -20.27 -7.31
C ALA A 519 5.86 -20.80 -8.17
N ILE A 520 4.73 -21.13 -7.56
CA ILE A 520 3.53 -21.60 -8.27
C ILE A 520 2.78 -20.47 -8.98
N LEU A 521 2.84 -19.24 -8.44
CA LEU A 521 2.40 -18.00 -9.09
C LEU A 521 3.47 -17.44 -10.07
N GLY A 522 4.38 -18.27 -10.58
CA GLY A 522 5.29 -17.92 -11.68
C GLY A 522 6.62 -17.25 -11.30
N SER A 523 6.89 -17.01 -10.02
CA SER A 523 8.13 -16.36 -9.57
C SER A 523 9.38 -17.21 -9.87
N LYS A 524 10.23 -16.72 -10.77
CA LYS A 524 11.47 -17.41 -11.18
C LYS A 524 12.46 -17.55 -10.02
N SER A 525 12.61 -16.50 -9.22
CA SER A 525 13.47 -16.45 -8.03
C SER A 525 12.99 -17.42 -6.96
N ALA A 526 11.69 -17.45 -6.65
CA ALA A 526 11.14 -18.46 -5.74
C ALA A 526 11.27 -19.90 -6.29
N GLY A 527 11.19 -20.07 -7.62
CA GLY A 527 11.49 -21.34 -8.29
C GLY A 527 12.91 -21.85 -7.99
N LEU A 528 13.91 -20.95 -8.04
CA LEU A 528 15.29 -21.28 -7.65
C LEU A 528 15.42 -21.62 -6.16
N GLU A 529 14.76 -20.86 -5.29
CA GLU A 529 14.75 -21.12 -3.84
C GLU A 529 14.11 -22.47 -3.50
N THR A 530 13.11 -22.90 -4.27
CA THR A 530 12.35 -24.14 -4.04
C THR A 530 12.97 -25.38 -4.68
N GLU A 531 13.99 -25.27 -5.54
CA GLU A 531 14.76 -26.43 -6.07
C GLU A 531 15.23 -27.37 -4.94
N ARG A 532 15.59 -26.82 -3.77
CA ARG A 532 16.00 -27.57 -2.57
C ARG A 532 14.95 -28.58 -2.06
N TYR A 533 13.68 -28.40 -2.40
CA TYR A 533 12.58 -29.27 -1.99
C TYR A 533 12.24 -30.38 -3.01
N LYS A 534 12.76 -30.32 -4.24
CA LYS A 534 12.59 -31.40 -5.24
C LYS A 534 13.23 -32.72 -4.81
N GLU A 535 14.19 -32.64 -3.90
CA GLU A 535 14.74 -33.80 -3.20
C GLU A 535 13.71 -34.58 -2.36
N THR A 536 12.54 -34.01 -2.07
CA THR A 536 11.42 -34.67 -1.39
C THR A 536 10.56 -35.45 -2.40
N PRO A 537 10.36 -36.77 -2.22
CA PRO A 537 9.56 -37.60 -3.12
C PRO A 537 8.19 -37.00 -3.45
N GLY A 538 7.89 -36.81 -4.74
CA GLY A 538 6.62 -36.27 -5.22
C GLY A 538 6.51 -34.73 -5.26
N TYR A 539 7.48 -33.97 -4.74
CA TYR A 539 7.42 -32.50 -4.73
C TYR A 539 7.29 -31.90 -6.14
N GLU A 540 8.20 -32.26 -7.06
CA GLU A 540 8.23 -31.67 -8.41
C GLU A 540 6.98 -32.02 -9.24
N GLU A 541 6.45 -33.24 -9.08
CA GLU A 541 5.18 -33.66 -9.68
C GLU A 541 4.00 -32.83 -9.14
N LYS A 542 3.92 -32.67 -7.81
CA LYS A 542 2.82 -31.97 -7.14
C LYS A 542 2.85 -30.46 -7.38
N ALA A 543 4.02 -29.83 -7.34
CA ALA A 543 4.19 -28.42 -7.72
C ALA A 543 3.82 -28.23 -9.20
N GLY A 544 4.25 -29.14 -10.07
CA GLY A 544 3.89 -29.18 -11.48
C GLY A 544 2.39 -29.40 -11.75
N GLU A 545 1.63 -29.99 -10.84
CA GLU A 545 0.16 -30.01 -10.88
C GLU A 545 -0.46 -28.68 -10.43
N LEU A 546 0.04 -28.08 -9.34
CA LEU A 546 -0.51 -26.86 -8.75
C LEU A 546 -0.41 -25.66 -9.72
N VAL A 547 0.72 -25.51 -10.42
CA VAL A 547 0.90 -24.52 -11.51
C VAL A 547 -0.19 -24.66 -12.59
N LYS A 548 -0.63 -25.88 -12.90
CA LYS A 548 -1.70 -26.11 -13.90
C LYS A 548 -3.10 -25.86 -13.35
N GLN A 549 -3.29 -26.00 -12.03
CA GLN A 549 -4.59 -25.79 -11.37
C GLN A 549 -4.89 -24.32 -11.11
N TRP A 550 -3.88 -23.47 -10.91
CA TRP A 550 -4.06 -22.06 -10.59
C TRP A 550 -4.94 -21.29 -11.60
N PRO A 551 -4.69 -21.34 -12.93
CA PRO A 551 -5.49 -20.59 -13.91
C PRO A 551 -6.94 -21.06 -14.02
N ASP A 552 -7.23 -22.31 -13.66
CA ASP A 552 -8.59 -22.87 -13.62
C ASP A 552 -9.29 -22.54 -12.29
N TYR A 553 -8.57 -22.53 -11.16
CA TYR A 553 -9.09 -22.13 -9.86
C TYR A 553 -9.54 -20.66 -9.87
N GLU A 554 -8.67 -19.75 -10.33
CA GLU A 554 -8.93 -18.31 -10.44
C GLU A 554 -10.25 -18.03 -11.18
N LYS A 555 -10.44 -18.67 -12.33
CA LYS A 555 -11.59 -18.44 -13.22
C LYS A 555 -12.86 -19.17 -12.77
N SER A 556 -12.73 -20.15 -11.86
CA SER A 556 -13.86 -20.88 -11.29
C SER A 556 -14.69 -20.00 -10.33
N THR A 557 -15.92 -20.42 -10.04
CA THR A 557 -16.75 -19.79 -8.99
C THR A 557 -16.13 -19.86 -7.59
N LYS A 558 -15.11 -20.70 -7.37
CA LYS A 558 -14.38 -20.74 -6.09
C LYS A 558 -13.38 -19.60 -5.95
N GLY A 559 -12.76 -19.19 -7.06
CA GLY A 559 -11.79 -18.08 -7.14
C GLY A 559 -12.40 -16.69 -7.34
N GLN A 560 -13.72 -16.59 -7.50
CA GLN A 560 -14.44 -15.32 -7.65
C GLN A 560 -14.65 -14.63 -6.28
N ASN A 561 -13.54 -14.31 -5.62
CA ASN A 561 -13.47 -13.64 -4.32
C ASN A 561 -12.33 -12.59 -4.29
N VAL A 562 -12.31 -11.70 -3.30
CA VAL A 562 -11.30 -10.63 -3.21
C VAL A 562 -9.90 -11.19 -2.97
N TYR A 563 -9.75 -12.14 -2.06
CA TYR A 563 -8.47 -12.77 -1.71
C TYR A 563 -7.75 -13.37 -2.94
N THR A 564 -8.48 -14.13 -3.76
CA THR A 564 -7.93 -14.74 -4.98
C THR A 564 -7.61 -13.68 -6.04
N SER A 565 -8.39 -12.60 -6.09
CA SER A 565 -8.10 -11.46 -6.96
C SER A 565 -6.77 -10.77 -6.59
N TRP A 566 -6.36 -10.86 -5.33
CA TRP A 566 -5.08 -10.36 -4.83
C TRP A 566 -3.93 -11.29 -5.18
N LEU A 567 -4.10 -12.62 -5.04
CA LEU A 567 -3.11 -13.59 -5.49
C LEU A 567 -2.81 -13.44 -7.01
N SER A 568 -3.81 -13.14 -7.83
CA SER A 568 -3.62 -12.82 -9.26
C SER A 568 -2.73 -11.60 -9.50
N LEU A 569 -2.64 -10.64 -8.56
CA LEU A 569 -1.73 -9.49 -8.69
C LEU A 569 -0.27 -9.93 -8.65
N TYR A 570 0.06 -11.01 -7.92
CA TYR A 570 1.41 -11.56 -7.87
C TYR A 570 1.75 -12.30 -9.16
N ASP A 571 0.81 -13.05 -9.74
CA ASP A 571 0.96 -13.73 -11.05
C ASP A 571 1.20 -12.70 -12.17
N ASP A 572 0.34 -11.68 -12.27
CA ASP A 572 0.49 -10.56 -13.22
C ASP A 572 1.82 -9.79 -13.04
N TYR A 573 2.32 -9.70 -11.80
CA TYR A 573 3.61 -9.08 -11.48
C TYR A 573 4.77 -10.01 -11.84
N PHE A 574 4.67 -11.33 -11.65
CA PHE A 574 5.76 -12.28 -11.94
C PHE A 574 5.96 -12.61 -13.43
N GLU A 575 4.97 -12.39 -14.30
CA GLU A 575 5.16 -12.43 -15.76
C GLU A 575 6.35 -11.55 -16.22
N GLY A 576 6.53 -10.39 -15.57
CA GLY A 576 7.64 -9.47 -15.78
C GLY A 576 7.37 -8.34 -16.77
N SER A 577 7.86 -7.15 -16.42
CA SER A 577 7.76 -5.96 -17.28
C SER A 577 8.55 -6.11 -18.58
N ALA A 578 8.00 -5.54 -19.66
CA ALA A 578 8.71 -5.35 -20.94
C ALA A 578 9.67 -4.13 -20.91
N SER A 579 9.88 -3.51 -19.74
CA SER A 579 10.83 -2.42 -19.53
C SER A 579 12.25 -2.79 -19.95
N LYS A 580 12.98 -1.81 -20.48
CA LYS A 580 14.38 -1.95 -20.88
C LYS A 580 15.37 -1.39 -19.86
N GLN A 581 14.88 -0.77 -18.79
CA GLN A 581 15.74 -0.19 -17.75
C GLN A 581 16.68 -1.25 -17.17
N PHE A 582 17.94 -0.88 -16.92
CA PHE A 582 19.00 -1.83 -16.54
C PHE A 582 18.60 -2.72 -15.36
N PHE A 583 18.04 -2.12 -14.30
CA PHE A 583 17.60 -2.85 -13.10
C PHE A 583 16.61 -3.97 -13.43
N ALA A 584 15.62 -3.72 -14.29
CA ALA A 584 14.54 -4.65 -14.62
C ALA A 584 15.02 -5.89 -15.39
N GLY A 585 16.20 -5.82 -16.03
CA GLY A 585 16.86 -6.95 -16.67
C GLY A 585 17.74 -7.80 -15.74
N THR A 586 17.86 -7.46 -14.45
CA THR A 586 18.75 -8.16 -13.51
C THR A 586 18.03 -9.29 -12.75
N PRO A 587 18.69 -10.44 -12.49
CA PRO A 587 18.16 -11.48 -11.61
C PRO A 587 17.87 -10.97 -10.19
N GLN A 588 18.63 -9.98 -9.72
CA GLN A 588 18.38 -9.31 -8.44
C GLN A 588 17.04 -8.58 -8.40
N TRP A 589 16.52 -8.10 -9.53
CA TRP A 589 15.17 -7.52 -9.58
C TRP A 589 14.07 -8.58 -9.52
N ASP A 590 14.26 -9.78 -10.10
CA ASP A 590 13.35 -10.92 -9.85
C ASP A 590 13.33 -11.28 -8.34
N TYR A 591 14.42 -11.07 -7.59
CA TYR A 591 14.42 -11.18 -6.12
C TYR A 591 13.80 -9.96 -5.41
N LYS A 592 13.92 -8.73 -5.94
CA LYS A 592 13.17 -7.56 -5.42
C LYS A 592 11.67 -7.80 -5.54
N LYS A 593 11.22 -8.36 -6.66
CA LYS A 593 9.81 -8.70 -6.89
C LYS A 593 9.34 -9.82 -5.98
N LEU A 594 10.20 -10.81 -5.68
CA LEU A 594 9.93 -11.80 -4.64
C LEU A 594 9.77 -11.15 -3.25
N LEU A 595 10.66 -10.22 -2.87
CA LEU A 595 10.52 -9.43 -1.63
C LEU A 595 9.18 -8.67 -1.58
N THR A 596 8.82 -7.95 -2.63
CA THR A 596 7.56 -7.19 -2.68
C THR A 596 6.33 -8.08 -2.53
N ALA A 597 6.26 -9.17 -3.30
CA ALA A 597 5.12 -10.08 -3.27
C ALA A 597 5.08 -10.93 -1.99
N SER A 598 6.23 -11.25 -1.38
CA SER A 598 6.27 -11.97 -0.10
C SER A 598 5.92 -11.05 1.08
N GLY A 599 6.30 -9.77 1.01
CA GLY A 599 5.80 -8.72 1.90
C GLY A 599 4.28 -8.60 1.81
N SER A 600 3.75 -8.30 0.62
CA SER A 600 2.30 -8.22 0.43
C SER A 600 1.57 -9.54 0.68
N MET A 601 2.19 -10.71 0.50
CA MET A 601 1.55 -11.98 0.89
C MET A 601 1.55 -12.17 2.40
N ALA A 602 2.59 -11.72 3.12
CA ALA A 602 2.51 -11.64 4.57
C ALA A 602 1.28 -10.81 4.96
N GLU A 603 1.05 -9.68 4.30
CA GLU A 603 -0.10 -8.75 4.46
C GLU A 603 -1.46 -9.27 3.96
N LEU A 604 -1.52 -10.11 2.93
CA LEU A 604 -2.76 -10.68 2.39
C LEU A 604 -3.20 -11.91 3.18
N LYS A 605 -2.24 -12.73 3.65
CA LYS A 605 -2.49 -13.56 4.83
C LYS A 605 -3.01 -12.63 5.90
N HIS A 606 -2.24 -11.56 6.19
CA HIS A 606 -2.56 -10.50 7.14
C HIS A 606 -3.78 -9.61 6.81
N ASP A 607 -4.81 -10.13 6.15
CA ASP A 607 -6.13 -9.52 6.13
C ASP A 607 -7.10 -10.21 7.12
N THR A 608 -7.08 -11.54 7.32
CA THR A 608 -8.31 -12.24 7.83
C THR A 608 -8.19 -13.39 8.87
N ILE A 609 -7.67 -13.31 10.12
CA ILE A 609 -7.33 -14.52 10.93
C ILE A 609 -8.50 -15.39 11.38
N LEU A 610 -9.71 -14.88 11.22
CA LEU A 610 -10.96 -15.60 11.42
C LEU A 610 -11.45 -16.36 10.19
N TYR A 611 -11.01 -15.93 9.01
CA TYR A 611 -11.42 -16.44 7.70
C TYR A 611 -10.24 -17.08 6.92
N ALA A 612 -9.07 -16.42 6.87
CA ALA A 612 -7.69 -16.85 6.50
C ALA A 612 -6.48 -15.87 6.87
N GLU A 613 -6.08 -15.74 8.15
CA GLU A 613 -4.73 -15.37 8.77
C GLU A 613 -4.05 -13.89 8.88
N GLN A 614 -4.67 -12.75 9.44
CA GLN A 614 -4.50 -11.20 9.76
C GLN A 614 -3.54 -10.49 10.86
N SER A 615 -3.20 -9.14 11.03
CA SER A 615 -3.10 -7.79 10.25
C SER A 615 -2.44 -6.45 10.90
N GLY A 616 -1.97 -5.42 10.10
CA GLY A 616 -1.88 -3.89 10.25
C GLY A 616 -0.62 -3.08 10.80
N ALA A 617 -0.26 -1.75 10.56
CA ALA A 617 -0.60 -0.56 9.67
C ALA A 617 0.00 0.89 10.11
N GLU A 618 0.34 2.00 9.33
CA GLU A 618 0.31 3.54 9.70
C GLU A 618 1.58 4.60 9.92
N LEU A 619 1.51 6.00 9.67
CA LEU A 619 2.49 7.16 9.09
C LEU A 619 3.62 7.90 9.97
N GLY A 620 3.82 9.25 10.20
CA GLY A 620 3.23 10.53 9.67
C GLY A 620 3.52 11.97 10.25
N GLY A 621 3.24 13.04 9.46
CA GLY A 621 2.97 14.44 9.95
C GLY A 621 3.24 15.70 9.03
N PRO A 622 2.93 16.96 9.46
CA PRO A 622 3.00 18.22 8.63
C PRO A 622 3.72 19.49 9.22
N GLY A 623 3.99 20.53 8.39
CA GLY A 623 4.02 21.98 8.78
C GLY A 623 5.30 22.84 8.52
N GLY A 624 5.16 24.17 8.34
CA GLY A 624 6.29 25.17 8.37
C GLY A 624 6.14 26.46 7.51
N ASP A 625 6.63 27.62 8.02
CA ASP A 625 6.41 29.00 7.48
C ASP A 625 7.49 29.59 6.51
N TRP A 626 7.14 30.70 5.84
CA TRP A 626 7.86 31.28 4.67
C TRP A 626 8.97 32.31 4.97
N THR A 627 10.01 32.30 4.13
CA THR A 627 10.95 33.40 3.86
C THR A 627 11.27 33.42 2.35
N PRO A 628 11.67 34.57 1.75
CA PRO A 628 12.00 34.62 0.32
C PRO A 628 13.16 33.69 0.00
N ALA A 629 13.01 32.90 -1.07
CA ALA A 629 13.83 31.71 -1.25
C ALA A 629 15.11 31.98 -2.06
N PRO A 630 16.17 31.16 -1.87
CA PRO A 630 17.15 30.96 -2.94
C PRO A 630 16.44 30.45 -4.20
N TYR A 631 17.13 30.42 -5.35
CA TYR A 631 16.59 29.82 -6.57
C TYR A 631 15.96 28.45 -6.26
N ALA A 632 14.71 28.24 -6.67
CA ALA A 632 14.09 26.93 -6.59
C ALA A 632 14.87 25.96 -7.48
N LEU A 633 15.30 24.81 -6.95
CA LEU A 633 15.65 23.68 -7.82
C LEU A 633 14.40 23.28 -8.61
N PRO A 634 14.51 22.83 -9.87
CA PRO A 634 13.43 22.11 -10.53
C PRO A 634 12.99 20.89 -9.71
N PHE A 635 11.74 20.46 -9.85
CA PHE A 635 11.28 19.25 -9.18
C PHE A 635 12.04 18.00 -9.66
N GLY A 636 12.22 17.05 -8.75
CA GLY A 636 12.88 15.78 -9.04
C GLY A 636 12.02 14.95 -9.97
N ARG A 637 12.46 14.75 -11.22
CA ARG A 637 11.70 13.94 -12.18
C ARG A 637 11.60 12.50 -11.68
N GLY A 638 10.44 12.10 -11.18
CA GLY A 638 10.23 10.77 -10.61
C GLY A 638 10.34 9.64 -11.64
N TYR A 639 10.03 8.44 -11.19
CA TYR A 639 9.77 7.27 -12.01
C TYR A 639 8.73 6.39 -11.28
N VAL A 640 8.07 5.50 -12.02
CA VAL A 640 7.17 4.49 -11.46
C VAL A 640 7.70 3.12 -11.82
N GLU A 641 7.59 2.15 -10.92
CA GLU A 641 7.94 0.76 -11.22
C GLU A 641 7.12 0.29 -12.45
N PRO A 642 7.75 -0.24 -13.52
CA PRO A 642 7.14 -0.29 -14.85
C PRO A 642 6.19 -1.48 -15.03
N GLU A 643 5.22 -1.63 -14.14
CA GLU A 643 4.38 -2.82 -13.95
C GLU A 643 2.87 -2.45 -14.11
N PRO A 644 2.43 -2.03 -15.31
CA PRO A 644 1.08 -1.46 -15.50
C PRO A 644 -0.06 -2.44 -15.15
N LYS A 645 0.14 -3.74 -15.37
CA LYS A 645 -0.81 -4.80 -15.01
C LYS A 645 -1.15 -4.76 -13.51
N LEU A 646 -0.13 -4.66 -12.65
CA LEU A 646 -0.29 -4.64 -11.21
C LEU A 646 -1.18 -3.48 -10.75
N PHE A 647 -0.92 -2.26 -11.23
CA PHE A 647 -1.72 -1.09 -10.86
C PHE A 647 -3.15 -1.18 -11.41
N ALA A 648 -3.34 -1.64 -12.65
CA ALA A 648 -4.68 -1.89 -13.20
C ALA A 648 -5.45 -2.97 -12.40
N GLY A 649 -4.75 -4.01 -11.92
CA GLY A 649 -5.29 -5.04 -11.05
C GLY A 649 -5.69 -4.51 -9.68
N LEU A 650 -4.85 -3.67 -9.04
CA LEU A 650 -5.17 -2.97 -7.79
C LEU A 650 -6.40 -2.06 -7.96
N ALA A 651 -6.49 -1.31 -9.06
CA ALA A 651 -7.67 -0.51 -9.39
C ALA A 651 -8.94 -1.37 -9.55
N ALA A 652 -8.82 -2.58 -10.11
CA ALA A 652 -9.95 -3.51 -10.21
C ALA A 652 -10.34 -4.13 -8.86
N CYS A 653 -9.38 -4.43 -7.99
CA CYS A 653 -9.63 -5.01 -6.67
C CYS A 653 -10.26 -3.99 -5.72
N ALA A 654 -9.78 -2.74 -5.71
CA ALA A 654 -10.41 -1.66 -4.94
C ALA A 654 -11.88 -1.43 -5.35
N ARG A 655 -12.19 -1.41 -6.66
CA ARG A 655 -13.58 -1.32 -7.14
C ARG A 655 -14.45 -2.50 -6.70
N LYS A 656 -13.92 -3.73 -6.62
CA LYS A 656 -14.67 -4.89 -6.09
C LYS A 656 -15.10 -4.66 -4.63
N ILE A 657 -14.23 -4.09 -3.80
CA ILE A 657 -14.56 -3.75 -2.40
C ILE A 657 -15.61 -2.63 -2.33
N VAL A 658 -15.53 -1.60 -3.17
CA VAL A 658 -16.54 -0.52 -3.22
C VAL A 658 -17.95 -1.07 -3.54
N THR A 659 -18.06 -2.06 -4.44
CA THR A 659 -19.32 -2.76 -4.73
C THR A 659 -19.76 -3.70 -3.61
N PHE A 660 -18.83 -4.33 -2.88
CA PHE A 660 -19.12 -5.17 -1.72
C PHE A 660 -19.70 -4.38 -0.53
N LEU A 661 -19.25 -3.15 -0.33
CA LEU A 661 -19.69 -2.27 0.77
C LEU A 661 -21.08 -1.65 0.55
N GLU A 662 -21.49 -1.42 -0.71
CA GLU A 662 -22.76 -0.79 -1.09
C GLU A 662 -24.03 -1.43 -0.46
N PRO A 663 -24.19 -2.77 -0.39
CA PRO A 663 -25.31 -3.41 0.33
C PRO A 663 -25.13 -3.49 1.86
N MET A 664 -24.01 -3.02 2.42
CA MET A 664 -23.74 -3.09 3.87
C MET A 664 -23.96 -1.74 4.56
N PHE A 665 -23.49 -0.66 3.94
CA PHE A 665 -23.60 0.69 4.47
C PHE A 665 -24.42 1.56 3.51
N SER A 666 -25.56 2.06 3.96
CA SER A 666 -26.48 2.86 3.15
C SER A 666 -26.05 4.33 2.96
N ASP A 667 -24.87 4.73 3.44
CA ASP A 667 -24.33 6.07 3.22
C ASP A 667 -23.64 6.14 1.84
N GLU A 668 -24.02 7.14 1.05
CA GLU A 668 -23.39 7.44 -0.23
C GLU A 668 -21.91 7.83 -0.05
N TYR A 669 -21.55 8.43 1.09
CA TYR A 669 -20.22 8.95 1.45
C TYR A 669 -19.49 8.12 2.51
N GLU A 670 -19.81 6.83 2.63
CA GLU A 670 -19.09 5.87 3.49
C GLU A 670 -17.56 5.97 3.28
N HIS A 671 -16.82 6.03 4.38
CA HIS A 671 -15.40 6.39 4.42
C HIS A 671 -14.52 5.49 3.55
N TYR A 672 -14.65 4.16 3.66
CA TYR A 672 -13.82 3.24 2.89
C TYR A 672 -14.24 3.21 1.42
N ARG A 673 -15.54 3.30 1.09
CA ARG A 673 -16.04 3.45 -0.30
C ARG A 673 -15.44 4.70 -0.96
N TYR A 674 -15.36 5.83 -0.26
CA TYR A 674 -14.74 7.06 -0.75
C TYR A 674 -13.23 6.87 -1.01
N ASN A 675 -12.49 6.42 0.00
CA ASN A 675 -11.03 6.26 -0.09
C ASN A 675 -10.62 5.23 -1.14
N LEU A 676 -11.27 4.06 -1.21
CA LEU A 676 -11.01 3.03 -2.22
C LEU A 676 -11.35 3.49 -3.64
N THR A 677 -12.36 4.35 -3.81
CA THR A 677 -12.68 4.96 -5.12
C THR A 677 -11.58 5.93 -5.56
N ALA A 678 -11.08 6.76 -4.65
CA ALA A 678 -9.97 7.66 -4.92
C ALA A 678 -8.66 6.90 -5.20
N PHE A 679 -8.36 5.86 -4.43
CA PHE A 679 -7.23 4.96 -4.63
C PHE A 679 -7.29 4.27 -5.99
N ALA A 680 -8.43 3.69 -6.37
CA ALA A 680 -8.61 3.07 -7.68
C ALA A 680 -8.30 4.04 -8.84
N ALA A 681 -8.77 5.30 -8.73
CA ALA A 681 -8.49 6.33 -9.73
C ALA A 681 -7.03 6.78 -9.78
N ILE A 682 -6.26 6.64 -8.69
CA ILE A 682 -4.80 6.87 -8.67
C ILE A 682 -4.07 5.66 -9.27
N MET A 683 -4.54 4.44 -8.98
CA MET A 683 -4.00 3.21 -9.57
C MET A 683 -4.17 3.15 -11.09
N ASP A 684 -5.31 3.63 -11.62
CA ASP A 684 -5.48 3.80 -13.07
C ASP A 684 -4.39 4.71 -13.68
N ARG A 685 -4.05 5.81 -13.00
CA ARG A 685 -3.02 6.76 -13.47
C ARG A 685 -1.61 6.20 -13.33
N LEU A 686 -1.30 5.47 -12.26
CA LEU A 686 -0.03 4.74 -12.14
C LEU A 686 0.11 3.64 -13.20
N SER A 687 -0.97 2.93 -13.56
CA SER A 687 -0.99 2.01 -14.70
C SER A 687 -0.62 2.72 -16.01
N ASP A 688 -1.26 3.86 -16.29
CA ASP A 688 -0.99 4.66 -17.49
C ASP A 688 0.44 5.21 -17.52
N MET A 689 0.97 5.70 -16.39
CA MET A 689 2.37 6.13 -16.25
C MET A 689 3.34 4.96 -16.43
N ALA A 690 3.05 3.79 -15.86
CA ALA A 690 3.89 2.60 -15.99
C ALA A 690 3.89 2.08 -17.44
N GLY A 691 2.78 2.20 -18.16
CA GLY A 691 2.73 1.96 -19.62
C GLY A 691 3.62 2.92 -20.41
N ARG A 692 3.68 4.21 -20.02
CA ARG A 692 4.62 5.19 -20.58
C ARG A 692 6.08 4.92 -20.17
N ALA A 693 6.33 4.42 -18.96
CA ALA A 693 7.65 4.03 -18.48
C ALA A 693 8.20 2.81 -19.25
N VAL A 694 7.38 1.77 -19.47
CA VAL A 694 7.73 0.59 -20.30
C VAL A 694 8.09 0.98 -21.73
N SER A 695 7.38 1.97 -22.29
CA SER A 695 7.53 2.39 -23.69
C SER A 695 8.55 3.52 -23.92
N ASP A 696 9.17 4.06 -22.87
CA ASP A 696 10.09 5.22 -22.91
C ASP A 696 9.41 6.47 -23.52
N THR A 697 8.19 6.76 -23.05
CA THR A 697 7.35 7.90 -23.47
C THR A 697 6.72 8.67 -22.29
N MET A 698 7.36 8.70 -21.12
CA MET A 698 6.91 9.53 -19.99
C MET A 698 6.98 11.03 -20.33
N ILE A 699 5.98 11.79 -19.88
CA ILE A 699 5.81 13.22 -20.17
C ILE A 699 6.05 14.10 -18.93
N TYR A 700 6.13 15.42 -19.12
CA TYR A 700 6.32 16.40 -18.04
C TYR A 700 5.30 16.23 -16.90
N ASP A 701 4.03 16.04 -17.27
CA ASP A 701 2.92 15.91 -16.33
C ASP A 701 3.03 14.64 -15.47
N ASP A 702 3.58 13.53 -16.01
CA ASP A 702 3.87 12.32 -15.23
C ASP A 702 4.89 12.64 -14.12
N PHE A 703 5.96 13.34 -14.47
CA PHE A 703 7.01 13.70 -13.51
C PHE A 703 6.52 14.73 -12.48
N ALA A 704 5.62 15.62 -12.86
CA ALA A 704 5.00 16.59 -11.95
C ALA A 704 4.05 15.90 -10.96
N GLU A 705 3.15 15.04 -11.42
CA GLU A 705 2.25 14.27 -10.55
C GLU A 705 3.05 13.33 -9.63
N LEU A 706 4.13 12.71 -10.12
CA LEU A 706 5.02 11.90 -9.29
C LEU A 706 5.75 12.72 -8.21
N ALA A 707 6.20 13.95 -8.50
CA ALA A 707 6.83 14.81 -7.50
C ALA A 707 5.85 15.18 -6.36
N THR A 708 4.60 15.52 -6.71
CA THR A 708 3.53 15.82 -5.76
C THR A 708 2.70 14.60 -5.36
N PHE A 709 3.20 13.36 -5.57
CA PHE A 709 2.43 12.15 -5.31
C PHE A 709 2.12 11.98 -3.82
N PHE A 710 0.85 11.71 -3.52
CA PHE A 710 0.31 11.27 -2.24
C PHE A 710 -0.86 10.30 -2.50
N LEU A 711 -1.17 9.45 -1.53
CA LEU A 711 -2.35 8.59 -1.53
C LEU A 711 -3.50 9.21 -0.72
N PRO A 712 -4.77 8.77 -0.90
CA PRO A 712 -5.86 9.13 -0.01
C PRO A 712 -5.53 8.67 1.43
N SER A 713 -6.12 9.30 2.44
CA SER A 713 -5.83 8.97 3.83
C SER A 713 -6.03 7.47 4.10
N VAL A 714 -4.96 6.81 4.56
CA VAL A 714 -4.97 5.44 5.11
C VAL A 714 -5.03 5.45 6.64
N LEU A 715 -5.70 6.43 7.26
CA LEU A 715 -6.11 6.34 8.68
C LEU A 715 -7.35 5.42 8.83
N PRO A 716 -7.69 4.97 10.06
CA PRO A 716 -8.99 4.40 10.37
C PRO A 716 -10.05 5.50 10.38
N GLU A 717 -11.29 5.14 10.08
CA GLU A 717 -12.42 6.07 10.18
C GLU A 717 -12.55 6.68 11.58
N GLY A 718 -12.89 7.97 11.65
CA GLY A 718 -13.02 8.72 12.90
C GLY A 718 -11.71 9.26 13.48
N ILE A 719 -10.55 8.74 13.08
CA ILE A 719 -9.25 9.26 13.52
C ILE A 719 -8.80 10.40 12.58
N GLY A 720 -8.82 11.63 13.09
CA GLY A 720 -8.30 12.81 12.37
C GLY A 720 -6.83 13.14 12.66
N GLU A 721 -6.37 12.84 13.88
CA GLU A 721 -4.98 13.01 14.32
C GLU A 721 -4.63 11.84 15.27
N ALA A 722 -3.55 11.12 15.00
CA ALA A 722 -3.19 9.90 15.72
C ALA A 722 -2.48 10.13 17.07
N ASN A 723 -2.84 11.18 17.80
CA ASN A 723 -2.03 11.71 18.91
C ASN A 723 -1.96 10.84 20.17
N ALA A 724 -2.75 9.76 20.27
CA ALA A 724 -2.79 8.89 21.45
C ALA A 724 -1.76 7.74 21.32
N PRO A 725 -1.06 7.31 22.39
CA PRO A 725 -0.08 6.23 22.33
C PRO A 725 -0.63 4.88 21.84
N GLU A 726 -1.88 4.58 22.17
CA GLU A 726 -2.63 3.42 21.67
C GLU A 726 -2.83 3.51 20.16
N THR A 727 -3.16 4.69 19.64
CA THR A 727 -3.18 4.94 18.19
C THR A 727 -1.77 4.79 17.65
N GLN A 728 -0.72 5.45 18.19
CA GLN A 728 0.69 5.32 17.78
C GLN A 728 1.23 3.87 17.69
N HIS A 729 0.56 2.89 18.32
CA HIS A 729 0.96 1.47 18.31
C HIS A 729 0.09 0.60 17.41
N GLN A 730 -1.23 0.84 17.38
CA GLN A 730 -2.07 0.37 16.27
C GLN A 730 -1.44 0.81 14.95
N ILE A 731 -1.03 2.08 14.93
CA ILE A 731 -0.42 2.77 13.81
C ILE A 731 1.08 2.47 13.62
N LYS A 732 1.44 1.19 13.53
CA LYS A 732 2.76 0.74 13.06
C LYS A 732 2.65 -0.35 12.00
N MET A 733 3.35 -0.21 10.88
CA MET A 733 3.34 -1.14 9.73
C MET A 733 3.73 -2.60 10.05
N ALA A 734 4.60 -2.84 11.04
CA ALA A 734 5.16 -4.16 11.25
C ALA A 734 4.14 -5.18 11.80
N LEU A 735 4.03 -6.34 11.14
CA LEU A 735 3.00 -7.34 11.41
C LEU A 735 3.49 -8.79 11.19
N VAL A 736 2.83 -9.80 11.76
CA VAL A 736 3.27 -11.22 11.74
C VAL A 736 2.16 -12.28 11.69
N ALA A 737 2.09 -13.01 10.57
CA ALA A 737 1.16 -14.13 10.36
C ALA A 737 1.78 -15.45 10.81
N ASP A 738 1.00 -16.38 11.37
CA ASP A 738 1.29 -17.81 11.25
C ASP A 738 0.47 -18.43 10.10
N VAL A 739 1.16 -19.17 9.22
CA VAL A 739 0.64 -19.61 7.90
C VAL A 739 0.67 -21.13 7.70
N ALA A 740 1.32 -21.87 8.60
CA ALA A 740 1.31 -23.32 8.66
C ALA A 740 1.68 -23.81 10.07
N THR A 741 1.39 -25.08 10.41
CA THR A 741 1.75 -25.69 11.69
C THR A 741 1.97 -27.19 11.56
N ASP A 742 3.06 -27.69 12.16
CA ASP A 742 3.26 -29.11 12.46
C ASP A 742 3.47 -29.27 13.98
N PRO A 743 2.68 -30.11 14.68
CA PRO A 743 2.76 -30.25 16.14
C PRO A 743 4.11 -30.74 16.69
N GLY A 744 4.97 -31.33 15.86
CA GLY A 744 6.31 -31.80 16.22
C GLY A 744 7.46 -30.86 15.83
N VAL A 745 7.17 -29.76 15.12
CA VAL A 745 8.18 -28.79 14.65
C VAL A 745 7.86 -27.37 15.14
N GLY A 746 6.62 -26.91 15.02
CA GLY A 746 6.22 -25.54 15.37
C GLY A 746 5.21 -24.92 14.40
N ALA A 747 4.95 -23.63 14.60
CA ALA A 747 4.20 -22.80 13.66
C ALA A 747 5.17 -22.02 12.75
N LEU A 748 4.93 -22.05 11.44
CA LEU A 748 5.65 -21.24 10.45
C LEU A 748 5.02 -19.86 10.40
N HIS A 749 5.84 -18.84 10.55
CA HIS A 749 5.45 -17.43 10.51
C HIS A 749 6.00 -16.72 9.27
N THR A 750 5.27 -15.71 8.81
CA THR A 750 5.68 -14.73 7.79
C THR A 750 5.37 -13.34 8.29
N ALA A 751 6.34 -12.43 8.23
CA ALA A 751 6.21 -11.12 8.85
C ALA A 751 6.82 -10.02 7.98
N ILE A 752 6.37 -8.78 8.19
CA ILE A 752 7.06 -7.57 7.72
C ILE A 752 7.44 -6.66 8.89
N GLY A 753 8.50 -5.88 8.68
CA GLY A 753 8.97 -4.86 9.62
C GLY A 753 8.85 -3.46 9.03
N THR A 754 9.55 -2.50 9.63
CA THR A 754 9.70 -1.14 9.08
C THR A 754 10.15 -1.14 7.61
N PRO A 755 9.81 -0.11 6.82
CA PRO A 755 10.25 -0.01 5.44
C PRO A 755 11.78 0.08 5.33
N ARG A 756 12.31 -0.16 4.12
CA ARG A 756 13.71 0.08 3.75
C ARG A 756 13.77 1.01 2.55
N GLU A 757 14.75 1.93 2.53
CA GLU A 757 14.98 2.79 1.37
C GLU A 757 15.50 1.96 0.20
N ILE A 758 14.93 2.13 -0.99
CA ILE A 758 15.52 1.68 -2.25
C ILE A 758 15.96 2.89 -3.08
N SER A 759 17.21 2.87 -3.54
CA SER A 759 17.71 3.79 -4.55
C SER A 759 17.81 3.03 -5.89
N VAL A 760 17.18 3.52 -6.95
CA VAL A 760 17.12 2.88 -8.27
C VAL A 760 17.73 3.82 -9.32
N TYR A 761 18.61 3.30 -10.17
CA TYR A 761 19.12 4.03 -11.33
C TYR A 761 18.14 3.95 -12.49
N VAL A 762 17.66 5.10 -12.95
CA VAL A 762 16.71 5.22 -14.07
C VAL A 762 17.31 6.10 -15.17
N ASN A 763 17.14 5.68 -16.42
CA ASN A 763 17.64 6.41 -17.58
C ASN A 763 16.60 6.37 -18.72
N ASP A 764 15.89 7.47 -18.95
CA ASP A 764 14.80 7.56 -19.92
C ASP A 764 14.84 8.89 -20.70
N ARG A 765 14.16 8.95 -21.85
CA ARG A 765 14.10 10.16 -22.70
C ARG A 765 13.43 11.34 -22.03
N GLY A 766 12.43 11.09 -21.19
CA GLY A 766 11.65 12.12 -20.51
C GLY A 766 12.42 12.79 -19.38
N GLY A 767 13.29 12.08 -18.66
CA GLY A 767 13.95 12.58 -17.44
C GLY A 767 15.47 12.53 -17.40
N GLY A 768 16.14 11.91 -18.38
CA GLY A 768 17.60 11.72 -18.37
C GLY A 768 18.09 10.69 -17.34
N ALA A 769 19.40 10.60 -17.14
CA ALA A 769 20.00 9.64 -16.22
C ALA A 769 20.04 10.16 -14.77
N ARG A 770 19.46 9.42 -13.83
CA ARG A 770 19.34 9.84 -12.42
C ARG A 770 19.19 8.65 -11.47
N VAL A 771 19.48 8.87 -10.19
CA VAL A 771 19.07 7.97 -9.12
C VAL A 771 17.76 8.48 -8.53
N ALA A 772 16.76 7.62 -8.47
CA ALA A 772 15.47 7.87 -7.85
C ALA A 772 15.31 7.05 -6.57
N THR A 773 14.60 7.58 -5.58
CA THR A 773 14.45 7.00 -4.25
C THR A 773 13.00 6.60 -3.99
N GLY A 774 12.80 5.43 -3.40
CA GLY A 774 11.51 4.95 -2.92
C GLY A 774 11.71 4.04 -1.71
N TYR A 775 10.69 3.26 -1.38
CA TYR A 775 10.70 2.36 -0.22
C TYR A 775 10.12 0.98 -0.56
N VAL A 776 10.68 -0.06 0.06
CA VAL A 776 10.28 -1.47 -0.08
C VAL A 776 10.00 -2.11 1.28
N PHE A 777 9.28 -3.22 1.28
CA PHE A 777 9.06 -4.03 2.49
C PHE A 777 10.40 -4.51 3.08
N SER A 778 10.43 -4.74 4.40
CA SER A 778 11.38 -5.67 5.00
C SER A 778 10.64 -6.94 5.39
N TYR A 779 11.02 -8.09 4.83
CA TYR A 779 10.31 -9.37 4.97
C TYR A 779 11.11 -10.41 5.75
N TYR A 780 10.42 -11.22 6.54
CA TYR A 780 10.97 -12.23 7.46
C TYR A 780 10.13 -13.51 7.41
N SER A 781 10.75 -14.67 7.59
CA SER A 781 10.03 -15.94 7.73
C SER A 781 10.80 -16.90 8.63
N PHE A 782 10.10 -17.47 9.61
CA PHE A 782 10.71 -18.23 10.69
C PHE A 782 9.74 -19.25 11.30
N VAL A 783 10.25 -20.21 12.06
CA VAL A 783 9.45 -21.23 12.75
C VAL A 783 9.57 -21.05 14.25
N ARG A 784 8.44 -20.99 14.97
CA ARG A 784 8.40 -20.86 16.43
C ARG A 784 7.80 -22.11 17.09
N PRO A 785 8.41 -22.68 18.14
CA PRO A 785 7.84 -23.80 18.88
C PRO A 785 6.49 -23.47 19.52
N LEU A 786 5.50 -24.36 19.41
CA LEU A 786 4.16 -24.13 20.00
C LEU A 786 4.19 -23.95 21.53
N SER A 787 5.23 -24.45 22.20
CA SER A 787 5.47 -24.26 23.65
C SER A 787 5.78 -22.81 24.05
N GLU A 788 6.11 -21.94 23.10
CA GLU A 788 6.36 -20.50 23.33
C GLU A 788 5.15 -19.62 22.99
N GLY A 789 4.07 -20.23 22.48
CA GLY A 789 2.96 -19.52 21.85
C GLY A 789 3.22 -19.17 20.39
N ARG A 790 2.16 -18.72 19.71
CA ARG A 790 2.24 -18.10 18.38
C ARG A 790 2.66 -16.64 18.55
N MET A 791 3.42 -16.08 17.61
CA MET A 791 3.74 -14.66 17.62
C MET A 791 2.47 -13.85 17.35
N ASN A 792 2.36 -12.66 17.95
CA ASN A 792 1.36 -11.66 17.60
C ASN A 792 2.04 -10.32 17.32
N ASP A 793 1.28 -9.37 16.78
CA ASP A 793 1.83 -8.10 16.31
C ASP A 793 2.42 -7.25 17.43
N ASP A 794 1.91 -7.35 18.66
CA ASP A 794 2.51 -6.69 19.83
C ASP A 794 3.93 -7.22 20.12
N GLN A 795 4.08 -8.54 20.26
CA GLN A 795 5.38 -9.19 20.49
C GLN A 795 6.36 -8.94 19.34
N TRP A 796 5.87 -8.76 18.13
CA TRP A 796 6.69 -8.48 16.95
C TRP A 796 7.09 -7.01 16.84
N LYS A 797 6.18 -6.07 17.10
CA LYS A 797 6.46 -4.63 17.20
C LYS A 797 7.47 -4.34 18.32
N GLU A 798 7.47 -5.11 19.42
CA GLU A 798 8.51 -5.11 20.47
C GLU A 798 9.92 -5.53 20.01
N ILE A 799 10.06 -6.23 18.87
CA ILE A 799 11.36 -6.52 18.25
C ILE A 799 11.67 -5.46 17.18
N VAL A 800 10.72 -5.20 16.28
CA VAL A 800 10.93 -4.37 15.08
C VAL A 800 11.30 -2.93 15.41
N TYR A 801 10.69 -2.34 16.44
CA TYR A 801 10.90 -0.93 16.81
C TYR A 801 11.91 -0.73 17.96
N ASP A 802 12.66 -1.77 18.38
CA ASP A 802 13.86 -1.58 19.23
C ASP A 802 15.14 -1.69 18.36
N GLU A 803 15.87 -0.57 18.23
CA GLU A 803 17.18 -0.50 17.58
C GLU A 803 18.21 -1.49 18.16
N LYS A 804 18.07 -1.89 19.43
CA LYS A 804 18.98 -2.83 20.10
C LYS A 804 18.73 -4.30 19.73
N ARG A 805 17.63 -4.59 19.03
CA ARG A 805 17.17 -5.95 18.70
C ARG A 805 17.20 -6.26 17.20
N GLN A 806 17.78 -5.36 16.40
CA GLN A 806 17.82 -5.52 14.93
C GLN A 806 18.66 -6.73 14.51
N ASP A 807 19.69 -7.13 15.29
CA ASP A 807 20.44 -8.37 15.07
C ASP A 807 19.52 -9.62 15.16
N GLU A 808 18.51 -9.61 16.04
CA GLU A 808 17.51 -10.69 16.13
C GLU A 808 16.65 -10.76 14.86
N LEU A 809 16.22 -9.60 14.33
CA LEU A 809 15.45 -9.53 13.08
C LEU A 809 16.27 -9.98 11.87
N GLU A 810 17.56 -9.64 11.84
CA GLU A 810 18.45 -10.09 10.78
C GLU A 810 18.53 -11.62 10.73
N GLU A 811 18.64 -12.32 11.87
CA GLU A 811 18.61 -13.79 11.90
C GLU A 811 17.33 -14.39 11.30
N LEU A 812 16.21 -13.66 11.32
CA LEU A 812 14.90 -14.09 10.78
C LEU A 812 14.67 -13.72 9.29
N ARG A 813 15.62 -13.06 8.62
CA ARG A 813 15.53 -12.82 7.16
C ARG A 813 15.73 -14.11 6.37
N PRO A 814 14.99 -14.31 5.25
CA PRO A 814 15.29 -15.39 4.32
C PRO A 814 16.71 -15.26 3.75
N ALA A 815 17.43 -16.39 3.65
CA ALA A 815 18.82 -16.40 3.22
C ALA A 815 19.07 -15.76 1.84
N TRP A 816 18.08 -15.86 0.94
CA TRP A 816 18.15 -15.24 -0.39
C TRP A 816 18.17 -13.71 -0.37
N TYR A 817 17.60 -13.08 0.66
CA TYR A 817 17.67 -11.61 0.80
C TYR A 817 19.12 -11.17 0.92
N ARG A 818 19.89 -11.80 1.82
CA ARG A 818 21.31 -11.50 2.01
C ARG A 818 22.15 -11.90 0.80
N GLN A 819 21.77 -12.98 0.10
CA GLN A 819 22.49 -13.47 -1.06
C GLN A 819 22.30 -12.61 -2.33
N HIS A 820 21.16 -11.92 -2.48
CA HIS A 820 20.79 -11.26 -3.75
C HIS A 820 20.41 -9.78 -3.64
N LEU A 821 19.97 -9.29 -2.48
CA LEU A 821 19.42 -7.94 -2.32
C LEU A 821 20.30 -6.99 -1.49
N GLU A 822 21.06 -7.52 -0.52
CA GLU A 822 22.04 -6.72 0.23
C GLU A 822 23.07 -6.03 -0.71
N PRO A 823 23.59 -4.84 -0.33
CA PRO A 823 24.40 -3.99 -1.22
C PRO A 823 25.64 -4.62 -1.83
#